data_AF-K2BGQ4-F1
#
_entry.id   AF-K2BGQ4-F1
#
_cell.length_a   1.000
_cell.length_b   1.000
_cell.length_c   1.000
_cell.angle_alpha   90.00
_cell.angle_beta   90.00
_cell.angle_gamma   90.00
#
_symmetry.space_group_name_H-M   'P 1'
#
loop_
_entity.id
_entity.type
_entity.pdbx_description
1 polymer ?
#
loop_
_entity_poly.entity_id
_entity_poly.type
_entity_poly.pdbx_seq_one_letter_code
_entity_poly.pdbx_strand_id
1 'polypeptide(L)'
;MSKYTVQDQIEEQSIIIIRKCLDSNLFDTTNLAEKDKNPDTDGHIRLRDTKGNYLNKYVHVQIKGSANLSTKYHCTKKIVDFACTTNVPFILLIVDVTKGRLFWHVPKAKNKNKGYTVELIDEVNDHGKRLHKILNDLIRQEQNQFNAVSCSSYQALRGATSEDKSKGEINKLAQFLDKNLTLLSKQDVFDKLAEFKAIATNYALFCYWVYLGNFYSYDGQTSKAKYAYKKAIRTYKKSSVAVTNLALMYCLESEPHKAITLLKKYEQKYKKSMHYWTALGQAYMSIWGHETAKVQYIERAQSAYKNALCIKPSDSNVAFNLLASLRNIEDKEEYEKWKKICKKKFISDPLIRNEFAIDEYDQFCRTLDNKHLDKMGELLITEFNKYIEFDEKNNPELKIPPSPYNRQVYQPILDNTANYLYHKDEKEKALRIWLYLTQDDDTYKSAHQNLTIAYIAAGNFEEALKHIKKAKGHPRFSLQVYGGLLINTFFYNQNKNHYWNLTLLTEAKEVFHDAFKVTGNLDMAINEAACMLLLGKREAALMLVSKIKEQNPLHYFANLKSIQIRSWRKNDITPYINEIEQLSEKFSDEYEHIFQLAVLYDRESEIDQASTAYEVAIDKLLKHAKRMEDMRAQDLILQATDFFIKNNNSLKAVKILKKCISELKFVDRLKQEMQKLLEN
;
A
#
# COMPACT_ATOMS: atom_id res chain seq x y z
N MET A 1 7.12 27.20 -6.98
CA MET A 1 5.75 27.57 -6.58
C MET A 1 4.86 27.40 -7.80
N SER A 2 3.89 26.48 -7.80
CA SER A 2 2.90 26.44 -8.89
C SER A 2 2.10 27.73 -8.85
N LYS A 3 1.94 28.40 -9.99
CA LYS A 3 1.12 29.61 -10.07
C LYS A 3 -0.31 29.24 -9.69
N TYR A 4 -0.81 29.74 -8.56
CA TYR A 4 -2.24 29.68 -8.23
C TYR A 4 -3.00 30.36 -9.37
N THR A 5 -3.99 29.67 -9.92
CA THR A 5 -4.87 30.27 -10.92
C THR A 5 -5.85 31.22 -10.23
N VAL A 6 -6.39 32.18 -10.97
CA VAL A 6 -7.46 33.06 -10.46
C VAL A 6 -8.67 32.23 -10.01
N GLN A 7 -8.90 31.08 -10.65
CA GLN A 7 -9.96 30.15 -10.28
C GLN A 7 -9.71 29.49 -8.92
N ASP A 8 -8.48 29.08 -8.62
CA ASP A 8 -8.13 28.51 -7.30
C ASP A 8 -8.40 29.52 -6.17
N GLN A 9 -8.10 30.80 -6.41
CA GLN A 9 -8.38 31.87 -5.45
C GLN A 9 -9.89 32.08 -5.26
N ILE A 10 -10.68 32.01 -6.34
CA ILE A 10 -12.15 32.11 -6.29
C ILE A 10 -12.73 30.94 -5.47
N GLU A 11 -12.21 29.74 -5.64
CA GLU A 11 -12.68 28.54 -4.94
C GLU A 11 -12.33 28.59 -3.44
N GLU A 12 -11.11 29.00 -3.10
CA GLU A 12 -10.70 29.20 -1.70
C GLU A 12 -11.57 30.26 -1.00
N GLN A 13 -11.78 31.41 -1.65
CA GLN A 13 -12.66 32.47 -1.12
C GLN A 13 -14.12 32.01 -1.01
N SER A 14 -14.57 31.15 -1.92
CA SER A 14 -15.92 30.59 -1.85
C SER A 14 -16.15 29.76 -0.59
N ILE A 15 -15.16 28.97 -0.17
CA ILE A 15 -15.23 28.17 1.06
C ILE A 15 -15.25 29.07 2.30
N ILE A 16 -14.44 30.15 2.30
CA ILE A 16 -14.44 31.14 3.38
C ILE A 16 -15.82 31.78 3.53
N ILE A 17 -16.45 32.18 2.43
CA ILE A 17 -17.80 32.76 2.45
C ILE A 17 -18.82 31.73 2.94
N ILE A 18 -18.76 30.48 2.48
CA ILE A 18 -19.65 29.41 2.95
C ILE A 18 -19.57 29.24 4.47
N ARG A 19 -18.34 29.18 5.02
CA ARG A 19 -18.11 29.05 6.46
C ARG A 19 -18.64 30.25 7.26
N LYS A 20 -18.67 31.45 6.66
CA LYS A 20 -19.23 32.66 7.27
C LYS A 20 -20.76 32.70 7.21
N CYS A 21 -21.36 32.19 6.13
CA CYS A 21 -22.80 32.20 5.90
C CYS A 21 -23.55 31.07 6.63
N LEU A 22 -22.87 30.01 7.04
CA LEU A 22 -23.48 28.86 7.73
C LEU A 22 -23.12 28.86 9.22
N ASP A 23 -24.13 28.71 10.09
CA ASP A 23 -23.93 28.55 11.53
C ASP A 23 -23.16 27.26 11.84
N SER A 24 -21.97 27.37 12.42
CA SER A 24 -21.11 26.23 12.79
C SER A 24 -21.74 25.28 13.82
N ASN A 25 -22.78 25.72 14.54
CA ASN A 25 -23.55 24.86 15.43
C ASN A 25 -24.49 23.94 14.68
N LEU A 26 -24.91 24.32 13.47
CA LEU A 26 -25.85 23.59 12.61
C LEU A 26 -25.14 22.82 11.49
N PHE A 27 -24.01 23.34 11.02
CA PHE A 27 -23.24 22.81 9.89
C PHE A 27 -21.79 22.57 10.27
N ASP A 28 -21.30 21.37 10.01
CA ASP A 28 -19.88 21.06 10.03
C ASP A 28 -19.36 20.99 8.58
N THR A 29 -18.60 22.01 8.22
CA THR A 29 -18.04 22.27 6.88
C THR A 29 -16.55 21.93 6.79
N THR A 30 -16.00 21.20 7.76
CA THR A 30 -14.57 20.82 7.79
C THR A 30 -14.16 19.93 6.62
N ASN A 31 -15.12 19.23 6.01
CA ASN A 31 -14.90 18.32 4.89
C ASN A 31 -15.16 18.94 3.51
N LEU A 32 -15.23 20.27 3.40
CA LEU A 32 -15.17 20.97 2.12
C LEU A 32 -13.71 21.07 1.68
N ALA A 33 -13.41 20.62 0.46
CA ALA A 33 -12.04 20.57 -0.04
C ALA A 33 -11.66 21.90 -0.71
N GLU A 34 -10.49 22.45 -0.36
CA GLU A 34 -9.90 23.64 -1.00
C GLU A 34 -9.31 23.34 -2.40
N LYS A 35 -9.24 22.06 -2.77
CA LYS A 35 -8.82 21.58 -4.10
C LYS A 35 -9.68 20.40 -4.50
N ASP A 36 -10.02 20.34 -5.79
CA ASP A 36 -10.88 19.33 -6.38
C ASP A 36 -10.25 17.92 -6.21
N LYS A 37 -10.67 17.17 -5.19
CA LYS A 37 -10.19 15.81 -4.90
C LYS A 37 -11.06 14.74 -5.55
N ASN A 38 -12.30 15.08 -5.91
CA ASN A 38 -13.27 14.18 -6.51
C ASN A 38 -13.92 14.88 -7.70
N PRO A 39 -13.89 14.31 -8.92
CA PRO A 39 -14.34 15.00 -10.14
C PRO A 39 -15.81 15.43 -10.15
N ASP A 40 -16.62 14.94 -9.21
CA ASP A 40 -18.07 15.14 -9.16
C ASP A 40 -18.58 15.78 -7.85
N THR A 41 -17.72 16.04 -6.84
CA THR A 41 -18.10 16.77 -5.60
C THR A 41 -16.94 17.55 -4.98
N ASP A 42 -17.24 18.70 -4.38
CA ASP A 42 -16.29 19.52 -3.62
C ASP A 42 -16.22 19.13 -2.12
N GLY A 43 -16.74 17.95 -1.79
CA GLY A 43 -16.79 17.40 -0.44
C GLY A 43 -18.21 17.24 0.11
N HIS A 44 -18.35 17.31 1.43
CA HIS A 44 -19.64 17.14 2.10
C HIS A 44 -19.78 18.01 3.35
N ILE A 45 -21.03 18.30 3.71
CA ILE A 45 -21.38 19.01 4.95
C ILE A 45 -22.12 18.05 5.88
N ARG A 46 -21.75 18.00 7.16
CA ARG A 46 -22.49 17.24 8.17
C ARG A 46 -23.46 18.16 8.89
N LEU A 47 -24.67 17.66 9.15
CA LEU A 47 -25.69 18.42 9.86
C LEU A 47 -25.69 18.09 11.35
N ARG A 48 -25.92 19.12 12.17
CA ARG A 48 -26.09 19.04 13.62
C ARG A 48 -27.49 19.48 14.03
N ASP A 49 -27.99 19.01 15.16
CA ASP A 49 -29.22 19.57 15.75
C ASP A 49 -28.95 20.95 16.39
N THR A 50 -30.00 21.59 16.90
CA THR A 50 -29.88 22.91 17.58
C THR A 50 -29.08 22.85 18.88
N LYS A 51 -28.69 21.66 19.35
CA LYS A 51 -27.83 21.44 20.52
C LYS A 51 -26.39 21.12 20.11
N GLY A 52 -26.07 21.16 18.81
CA GLY A 52 -24.74 20.87 18.28
C GLY A 52 -24.44 19.37 18.12
N ASN A 53 -25.40 18.47 18.36
CA ASN A 53 -25.18 17.02 18.19
C ASN A 53 -25.26 16.64 16.72
N TYR A 54 -24.33 15.79 16.26
CA TYR A 54 -24.37 15.28 14.90
C TYR A 54 -25.62 14.44 14.64
N LEU A 55 -26.32 14.74 13.54
CA LEU A 55 -27.44 13.93 13.07
C LEU A 55 -27.00 12.61 12.40
N ASN A 56 -25.69 12.28 12.44
CA ASN A 56 -25.06 11.16 11.73
C ASN A 56 -25.41 11.08 10.24
N LYS A 57 -25.52 12.25 9.61
CA LYS A 57 -25.93 12.44 8.21
C LYS A 57 -24.99 13.46 7.57
N TYR A 58 -24.70 13.27 6.29
CA TYR A 58 -23.95 14.21 5.47
C TYR A 58 -24.67 14.46 4.15
N VAL A 59 -24.43 15.63 3.58
CA VAL A 59 -24.96 16.09 2.30
C VAL A 59 -23.75 16.32 1.39
N HIS A 60 -23.74 15.70 0.21
CA HIS A 60 -22.72 15.98 -0.80
C HIS A 60 -22.91 17.39 -1.35
N VAL A 61 -21.80 18.07 -1.58
CA VAL A 61 -21.83 19.47 -2.01
C VAL A 61 -21.00 19.64 -3.27
N GLN A 62 -21.54 20.40 -4.23
CA GLN A 62 -20.74 21.05 -5.24
C GLN A 62 -20.76 22.56 -4.98
N ILE A 63 -19.60 23.19 -5.03
CA ILE A 63 -19.35 24.61 -4.86
C ILE A 63 -19.01 25.21 -6.23
N LYS A 64 -19.64 26.34 -6.54
CA LYS A 64 -19.39 27.11 -7.76
C LYS A 64 -19.24 28.58 -7.40
N GLY A 65 -17.99 29.03 -7.32
CA GLY A 65 -17.63 30.43 -7.10
C GLY A 65 -17.62 31.23 -8.40
N SER A 66 -18.06 32.49 -8.33
CA SER A 66 -17.92 33.46 -9.41
C SER A 66 -17.65 34.85 -8.84
N ALA A 67 -16.73 35.59 -9.46
CA ALA A 67 -16.50 37.00 -9.15
C ALA A 67 -17.59 37.92 -9.75
N ASN A 68 -18.31 37.46 -10.78
CA ASN A 68 -19.33 38.22 -11.50
C ASN A 68 -20.59 37.35 -11.69
N LEU A 69 -21.23 36.99 -10.58
CA LEU A 69 -22.39 36.11 -10.61
C LEU A 69 -23.62 36.83 -11.18
N SER A 70 -24.22 36.27 -12.23
CA SER A 70 -25.48 36.77 -12.79
C SER A 70 -26.67 36.35 -11.91
N THR A 71 -27.88 36.89 -12.14
CA THR A 71 -29.10 36.45 -11.43
C THR A 71 -29.51 35.01 -11.77
N LYS A 72 -28.83 34.39 -12.74
CA LYS A 72 -29.06 33.02 -13.21
C LYS A 72 -27.77 32.20 -13.17
N TYR A 73 -27.90 30.90 -12.93
CA TYR A 73 -26.79 29.95 -12.98
C TYR A 73 -27.12 28.76 -13.86
N HIS A 74 -26.20 28.37 -14.74
CA HIS A 74 -26.39 27.20 -15.59
C HIS A 74 -25.87 25.92 -14.92
N CYS A 75 -26.77 25.04 -14.50
CA CYS A 75 -26.46 23.71 -14.02
C CYS A 75 -26.06 22.82 -15.20
N THR A 76 -24.77 22.48 -15.31
CA THR A 76 -24.27 21.61 -16.36
C THR A 76 -24.88 20.22 -16.28
N LYS A 77 -24.92 19.51 -17.42
CA LYS A 77 -25.41 18.12 -17.47
C LYS A 77 -24.72 17.24 -16.42
N LYS A 78 -23.40 17.38 -16.22
CA LYS A 78 -22.64 16.61 -15.22
C LYS A 78 -23.17 16.79 -13.79
N ILE A 79 -23.45 18.02 -13.37
CA ILE A 79 -24.00 18.31 -12.04
C ILE A 79 -25.39 17.69 -11.88
N VAL A 80 -26.21 17.75 -12.94
CA VAL A 80 -27.56 17.18 -12.93
C VAL A 80 -27.50 15.64 -12.90
N ASP A 81 -26.65 15.03 -13.70
CA ASP A 81 -26.45 13.58 -13.75
C ASP A 81 -25.94 13.06 -12.40
N PHE A 82 -24.96 13.74 -11.81
CA PHE A 82 -24.47 13.40 -10.48
C PHE A 82 -25.58 13.51 -9.43
N ALA A 83 -26.32 14.62 -9.40
CA ALA A 83 -27.44 14.81 -8.48
C ALA A 83 -28.55 13.75 -8.64
N CYS A 84 -28.72 13.20 -9.85
CA CYS A 84 -29.73 12.16 -10.12
C CYS A 84 -29.24 10.74 -9.81
N THR A 85 -27.93 10.52 -9.78
CA THR A 85 -27.32 9.19 -9.62
C THR A 85 -26.76 8.95 -8.22
N THR A 86 -26.43 10.03 -7.49
CA THR A 86 -26.03 9.97 -6.09
C THR A 86 -27.17 9.46 -5.21
N ASN A 87 -26.83 8.55 -4.29
CA ASN A 87 -27.73 8.02 -3.28
C ASN A 87 -27.55 8.73 -1.91
N VAL A 88 -26.85 9.86 -1.93
CA VAL A 88 -26.62 10.77 -0.81
C VAL A 88 -27.28 12.10 -1.21
N PRO A 89 -28.00 12.77 -0.30
CA PRO A 89 -28.60 14.05 -0.61
C PRO A 89 -27.53 15.02 -1.11
N PHE A 90 -27.83 15.71 -2.20
CA PHE A 90 -26.89 16.57 -2.90
C PHE A 90 -27.41 18.00 -2.98
N ILE A 91 -26.50 18.94 -2.79
CA ILE A 91 -26.79 20.37 -2.93
C ILE A 91 -25.71 21.07 -3.74
N LEU A 92 -26.14 22.01 -4.56
CA LEU A 92 -25.28 22.94 -5.27
C LEU A 92 -25.24 24.26 -4.47
N LEU A 93 -24.04 24.67 -4.06
CA LEU A 93 -23.77 25.97 -3.45
C LEU A 93 -23.12 26.89 -4.48
N ILE A 94 -23.67 28.08 -4.64
CA ILE A 94 -23.25 29.05 -5.67
C ILE A 94 -22.86 30.32 -4.94
N VAL A 95 -21.62 30.77 -5.11
CA VAL A 95 -21.02 31.85 -4.32
C VAL A 95 -20.68 33.04 -5.21
N ASP A 96 -21.22 34.21 -4.85
CA ASP A 96 -20.77 35.50 -5.39
C ASP A 96 -19.64 35.99 -4.49
N VAL A 97 -18.40 35.76 -4.95
CA VAL A 97 -17.20 36.06 -4.16
C VAL A 97 -17.05 37.56 -3.92
N THR A 98 -17.39 38.38 -4.91
CA THR A 98 -17.26 39.84 -4.83
C THR A 98 -18.24 40.44 -3.84
N LYS A 99 -19.48 39.93 -3.82
CA LYS A 99 -20.51 40.45 -2.90
C LYS A 99 -20.60 39.68 -1.58
N GLY A 100 -19.86 38.60 -1.42
CA GLY A 100 -19.90 37.76 -0.22
C GLY A 100 -21.26 37.07 -0.01
N ARG A 101 -21.98 36.75 -1.09
CA ARG A 101 -23.33 36.15 -1.03
C ARG A 101 -23.29 34.68 -1.37
N LEU A 102 -24.09 33.89 -0.65
CA LEU A 102 -24.21 32.44 -0.84
C LEU A 102 -25.65 32.10 -1.27
N PHE A 103 -25.77 31.37 -2.36
CA PHE A 103 -27.03 30.81 -2.84
C PHE A 103 -26.96 29.28 -2.81
N TRP A 104 -28.13 28.63 -2.73
CA TRP A 104 -28.20 27.18 -2.79
C TRP A 104 -29.29 26.72 -3.77
N HIS A 105 -29.07 25.55 -4.36
CA HIS A 105 -30.03 24.89 -5.23
C HIS A 105 -29.97 23.38 -5.06
N VAL A 106 -31.12 22.71 -5.11
CA VAL A 106 -31.20 21.24 -5.10
C VAL A 106 -31.59 20.78 -6.50
N PRO A 107 -30.65 20.20 -7.27
CA PRO A 107 -30.95 19.85 -8.64
C PRO A 107 -32.04 18.78 -8.76
N LYS A 108 -33.01 18.98 -9.66
CA LYS A 108 -34.13 18.06 -9.89
C LYS A 108 -33.94 17.26 -11.17
N ALA A 109 -34.34 15.98 -11.15
CA ALA A 109 -34.19 15.02 -12.24
C ALA A 109 -35.10 15.23 -13.47
N LYS A 110 -35.80 16.37 -13.59
CA LYS A 110 -36.87 16.54 -14.60
C LYS A 110 -36.36 16.63 -16.04
N ASN A 111 -35.07 16.84 -16.29
CA ASN A 111 -34.49 16.99 -17.64
C ASN A 111 -33.15 16.24 -17.78
N LYS A 112 -33.16 14.90 -17.72
CA LYS A 112 -31.93 14.05 -17.76
C LYS A 112 -31.05 14.21 -19.02
N ASN A 113 -31.54 14.87 -20.07
CA ASN A 113 -30.86 14.91 -21.36
C ASN A 113 -30.17 16.25 -21.70
N LYS A 114 -30.42 17.34 -20.95
CA LYS A 114 -29.77 18.66 -21.14
C LYS A 114 -29.63 19.38 -19.79
N GLY A 115 -28.48 20.00 -19.52
CA GLY A 115 -28.32 20.90 -18.37
C GLY A 115 -29.37 22.02 -18.40
N TYR A 116 -29.59 22.73 -17.28
CA TYR A 116 -30.63 23.75 -17.19
C TYR A 116 -30.20 24.95 -16.37
N THR A 117 -30.82 26.09 -16.64
CA THR A 117 -30.54 27.34 -15.95
C THR A 117 -31.52 27.55 -14.80
N VAL A 118 -31.00 27.92 -13.63
CA VAL A 118 -31.77 28.23 -12.42
C VAL A 118 -31.67 29.72 -12.11
N GLU A 119 -32.75 30.29 -11.60
CA GLU A 119 -32.74 31.64 -11.03
C GLU A 119 -32.25 31.57 -9.59
N LEU A 120 -31.32 32.46 -9.23
CA LEU A 120 -30.69 32.48 -7.91
C LEU A 120 -31.56 33.24 -6.90
N ILE A 121 -32.67 32.63 -6.51
CA ILE A 121 -33.66 33.20 -5.59
C ILE A 121 -33.45 32.77 -4.13
N ASP A 122 -32.81 31.63 -3.91
CA ASP A 122 -32.63 31.03 -2.58
C ASP A 122 -31.26 31.40 -1.98
N GLU A 123 -31.16 32.64 -1.50
CA GLU A 123 -30.00 33.15 -0.77
C GLU A 123 -29.96 32.66 0.69
N VAL A 124 -28.74 32.42 1.20
CA VAL A 124 -28.47 32.12 2.61
C VAL A 124 -28.26 33.42 3.38
N ASN A 125 -29.33 33.98 3.93
CA ASN A 125 -29.32 35.24 4.68
C ASN A 125 -29.65 35.08 6.19
N ASP A 126 -29.94 33.86 6.64
CA ASP A 126 -30.40 33.54 8.00
C ASP A 126 -29.44 32.62 8.77
N HIS A 127 -28.14 32.75 8.48
CA HIS A 127 -27.09 31.82 8.93
C HIS A 127 -27.35 30.35 8.56
N GLY A 128 -28.13 30.12 7.49
CA GLY A 128 -28.42 28.79 6.96
C GLY A 128 -29.52 28.04 7.71
N LYS A 129 -30.32 28.68 8.58
CA LYS A 129 -31.40 28.01 9.31
C LYS A 129 -32.48 27.43 8.37
N ARG A 130 -32.90 28.20 7.36
CA ARG A 130 -33.84 27.76 6.32
C ARG A 130 -33.25 26.60 5.52
N LEU A 131 -31.99 26.74 5.11
CA LEU A 131 -31.28 25.69 4.39
C LEU A 131 -31.17 24.40 5.23
N HIS A 132 -30.85 24.52 6.52
CA HIS A 132 -30.74 23.41 7.45
C HIS A 132 -32.05 22.62 7.56
N LYS A 133 -33.17 23.33 7.72
CA LYS A 133 -34.51 22.73 7.75
C LYS A 133 -34.78 21.94 6.47
N ILE A 134 -34.52 22.53 5.31
CA ILE A 134 -34.74 21.91 4.00
C ILE A 134 -33.88 20.66 3.83
N LEU A 135 -32.60 20.73 4.16
CA LEU A 135 -31.72 19.57 4.09
C LEU A 135 -32.13 18.46 5.06
N ASN A 136 -32.56 18.81 6.27
CA ASN A 136 -33.06 17.83 7.22
C ASN A 136 -34.36 17.16 6.73
N ASP A 137 -35.26 17.93 6.12
CA ASP A 137 -36.48 17.41 5.51
C ASP A 137 -36.19 16.53 4.30
N LEU A 138 -35.25 16.91 3.43
CA LEU A 138 -34.79 16.08 2.31
C LEU A 138 -34.21 14.75 2.80
N ILE A 139 -33.34 14.77 3.81
CA ILE A 139 -32.79 13.54 4.37
C ILE A 139 -33.90 12.69 5.00
N ARG A 140 -34.88 13.29 5.66
CA ARG A 140 -36.05 12.58 6.21
C ARG A 140 -36.91 11.98 5.11
N GLN A 141 -37.13 12.69 4.00
CA GLN A 141 -37.90 12.21 2.85
C GLN A 141 -37.19 11.05 2.14
N GLU A 142 -35.87 11.15 1.91
CA GLU A 142 -35.10 10.03 1.36
C GLU A 142 -35.11 8.82 2.30
N GLN A 143 -35.00 9.04 3.61
CA GLN A 143 -35.15 7.97 4.59
C GLN A 143 -36.56 7.38 4.59
N ASN A 144 -37.60 8.19 4.45
CA ASN A 144 -38.98 7.74 4.41
C ASN A 144 -39.32 7.07 3.08
N GLN A 145 -38.73 7.44 1.94
CA GLN A 145 -38.86 6.70 0.69
C GLN A 145 -38.09 5.38 0.75
N PHE A 146 -36.89 5.37 1.33
CA PHE A 146 -36.13 4.15 1.58
C PHE A 146 -36.87 3.22 2.56
N ASN A 147 -37.53 3.78 3.56
CA ASN A 147 -38.35 3.05 4.53
C ASN A 147 -39.72 2.66 3.94
N ALA A 148 -40.35 3.47 3.08
CA ALA A 148 -41.66 3.19 2.46
C ALA A 148 -41.54 2.08 1.41
N VAL A 149 -40.45 2.04 0.64
CA VAL A 149 -40.09 0.88 -0.20
C VAL A 149 -39.84 -0.38 0.65
N SER A 150 -39.61 -0.22 1.97
CA SER A 150 -39.51 -1.34 2.94
C SER A 150 -40.77 -1.57 3.80
N CYS A 151 -41.82 -0.74 3.68
CA CYS A 151 -42.99 -0.81 4.56
C CYS A 151 -44.32 -0.98 3.79
N SER A 152 -44.44 -0.50 2.55
CA SER A 152 -45.67 -0.67 1.76
C SER A 152 -45.88 -2.08 1.20
N SER A 153 -44.91 -2.97 1.36
CA SER A 153 -45.01 -4.41 1.07
C SER A 153 -45.19 -5.27 2.34
N TYR A 154 -45.34 -4.66 3.53
CA TYR A 154 -45.28 -5.37 4.82
C TYR A 154 -46.63 -5.53 5.53
N GLN A 155 -47.74 -4.99 4.99
CA GLN A 155 -49.08 -5.09 5.62
C GLN A 155 -50.12 -5.89 4.83
N ALA A 156 -49.78 -6.44 3.66
CA ALA A 156 -50.57 -7.47 3.02
C ALA A 156 -49.77 -8.77 3.02
N LEU A 157 -50.44 -9.90 3.29
CA LEU A 157 -49.94 -11.29 3.22
C LEU A 157 -49.37 -11.86 4.52
N ARG A 158 -50.26 -12.09 5.48
CA ARG A 158 -50.18 -13.29 6.33
C ARG A 158 -50.92 -14.42 5.62
N GLY A 159 -50.17 -15.43 5.21
CA GLY A 159 -50.68 -16.74 4.81
C GLY A 159 -49.57 -17.76 5.07
N ALA A 160 -49.71 -18.51 6.16
CA ALA A 160 -48.86 -19.67 6.42
C ALA A 160 -49.22 -20.78 5.43
N THR A 161 -48.21 -21.46 4.86
CA THR A 161 -48.16 -22.91 4.48
C THR A 161 -47.10 -23.20 3.39
N SER A 162 -45.78 -23.07 3.65
CA SER A 162 -44.72 -23.68 2.77
C SER A 162 -43.25 -23.57 3.28
N GLU A 163 -42.97 -23.58 4.58
CA GLU A 163 -41.60 -23.31 5.11
C GLU A 163 -40.50 -24.22 4.53
N ASP A 164 -40.79 -25.48 4.19
CA ASP A 164 -39.76 -26.39 3.63
C ASP A 164 -39.49 -26.20 2.13
N LYS A 165 -40.52 -25.85 1.32
CA LYS A 165 -40.34 -25.58 -0.11
C LYS A 165 -39.57 -24.28 -0.35
N SER A 166 -39.93 -23.23 0.38
CA SER A 166 -39.25 -21.92 0.32
C SER A 166 -37.78 -22.01 0.76
N LYS A 167 -37.45 -22.85 1.75
CA LYS A 167 -36.07 -23.07 2.19
C LYS A 167 -35.20 -23.74 1.12
N GLY A 168 -35.76 -24.68 0.35
CA GLY A 168 -35.06 -25.31 -0.77
C GLY A 168 -34.70 -24.31 -1.88
N GLU A 169 -35.62 -23.40 -2.22
CA GLU A 169 -35.39 -22.33 -3.20
C GLU A 169 -34.35 -21.31 -2.72
N ILE A 170 -34.45 -20.86 -1.46
CA ILE A 170 -33.47 -19.96 -0.83
C ILE A 170 -32.07 -20.59 -0.87
N ASN A 171 -31.95 -21.89 -0.60
CA ASN A 171 -30.67 -22.59 -0.62
C ASN A 171 -30.09 -22.70 -2.04
N LYS A 172 -30.91 -22.94 -3.07
CA LYS A 172 -30.46 -22.95 -4.46
C LYS A 172 -29.94 -21.57 -4.90
N LEU A 173 -30.66 -20.51 -4.53
CA LEU A 173 -30.24 -19.12 -4.77
C LEU A 173 -28.92 -18.80 -4.06
N ALA A 174 -28.80 -19.22 -2.79
CA ALA A 174 -27.59 -19.05 -2.00
C ALA A 174 -26.39 -19.76 -2.63
N GLN A 175 -26.54 -21.03 -3.01
CA GLN A 175 -25.51 -21.80 -3.71
C GLN A 175 -25.12 -21.18 -5.06
N PHE A 176 -26.11 -20.66 -5.81
CA PHE A 176 -25.84 -19.97 -7.06
C PHE A 176 -24.99 -18.72 -6.83
N LEU A 177 -25.33 -17.89 -5.85
CA LEU A 177 -24.52 -16.70 -5.53
C LEU A 177 -23.16 -17.09 -4.92
N ASP A 178 -23.07 -18.07 -4.04
CA ASP A 178 -21.78 -18.54 -3.51
C ASP A 178 -20.81 -18.93 -4.63
N LYS A 179 -21.33 -19.51 -5.72
CA LYS A 179 -20.52 -19.92 -6.88
C LYS A 179 -20.26 -18.81 -7.89
N ASN A 180 -21.22 -17.89 -8.10
CA ASN A 180 -21.21 -16.99 -9.26
C ASN A 180 -21.18 -15.50 -8.92
N LEU A 181 -21.35 -15.09 -7.65
CA LEU A 181 -21.49 -13.68 -7.25
C LEU A 181 -20.41 -12.75 -7.82
N THR A 182 -19.25 -13.31 -8.15
CA THR A 182 -18.03 -12.62 -8.54
C THR A 182 -17.78 -12.63 -10.05
N LEU A 183 -18.54 -13.45 -10.77
CA LEU A 183 -18.57 -13.53 -12.24
C LEU A 183 -19.74 -12.75 -12.83
N LEU A 184 -20.74 -12.43 -12.01
CA LEU A 184 -21.95 -11.73 -12.41
C LEU A 184 -21.71 -10.23 -12.56
N SER A 185 -22.41 -9.61 -13.52
CA SER A 185 -22.46 -8.15 -13.57
C SER A 185 -23.17 -7.61 -12.33
N LYS A 186 -22.93 -6.34 -12.01
CA LYS A 186 -23.63 -5.65 -10.90
C LYS A 186 -25.15 -5.76 -11.04
N GLN A 187 -25.69 -5.67 -12.25
CA GLN A 187 -27.11 -5.79 -12.50
C GLN A 187 -27.61 -7.20 -12.20
N ASP A 188 -26.92 -8.23 -12.69
CA ASP A 188 -27.32 -9.63 -12.47
C ASP A 188 -27.30 -10.01 -10.99
N VAL A 189 -26.35 -9.47 -10.22
CA VAL A 189 -26.32 -9.64 -8.76
C VAL A 189 -27.57 -9.02 -8.13
N PHE A 190 -27.95 -7.80 -8.51
CA PHE A 190 -29.15 -7.16 -7.96
C PHE A 190 -30.44 -7.88 -8.35
N ASP A 191 -30.51 -8.42 -9.57
CA ASP A 191 -31.65 -9.21 -10.03
C ASP A 191 -31.79 -10.49 -9.20
N LYS A 192 -30.68 -11.21 -8.96
CA LYS A 192 -30.67 -12.38 -8.08
C LYS A 192 -31.00 -12.03 -6.63
N LEU A 193 -30.56 -10.88 -6.15
CA LEU A 193 -30.91 -10.40 -4.81
C LEU A 193 -32.40 -10.03 -4.70
N ALA A 194 -33.05 -9.59 -5.78
CA ALA A 194 -34.48 -9.32 -5.80
C ALA A 194 -35.31 -10.62 -5.62
N GLU A 195 -34.83 -11.75 -6.12
CA GLU A 195 -35.46 -13.07 -5.92
C GLU A 195 -35.53 -13.44 -4.42
N PHE A 196 -34.51 -13.14 -3.62
CA PHE A 196 -34.60 -13.33 -2.16
C PHE A 196 -35.65 -12.44 -1.50
N LYS A 197 -35.87 -11.22 -1.99
CA LYS A 197 -36.91 -10.32 -1.43
C LYS A 197 -38.31 -10.79 -1.79
N ALA A 198 -38.49 -11.42 -2.94
CA ALA A 198 -39.77 -11.98 -3.36
C ALA A 198 -40.19 -13.15 -2.45
N ILE A 199 -39.23 -13.88 -1.88
CA ILE A 199 -39.49 -14.94 -0.90
C ILE A 199 -39.68 -14.30 0.48
N ALA A 200 -40.94 -14.09 0.88
CA ALA A 200 -41.33 -13.35 2.09
C ALA A 200 -41.05 -14.09 3.43
N THR A 201 -39.80 -14.48 3.68
CA THR A 201 -39.36 -15.13 4.93
C THR A 201 -38.21 -14.38 5.60
N ASN A 202 -38.11 -14.47 6.93
CA ASN A 202 -36.98 -13.89 7.67
C ASN A 202 -35.63 -14.49 7.25
N TYR A 203 -35.61 -15.76 6.81
CA TYR A 203 -34.39 -16.42 6.36
C TYR A 203 -33.96 -15.91 4.97
N ALA A 204 -34.89 -15.74 4.03
CA ALA A 204 -34.60 -15.14 2.73
C ALA A 204 -34.13 -13.69 2.87
N LEU A 205 -34.80 -12.90 3.72
CA LEU A 205 -34.38 -11.52 4.01
C LEU A 205 -32.99 -11.47 4.66
N PHE A 206 -32.66 -12.43 5.52
CA PHE A 206 -31.31 -12.58 6.05
C PHE A 206 -30.29 -12.87 4.93
N CYS A 207 -30.57 -13.84 4.06
CA CYS A 207 -29.70 -14.18 2.93
C CYS A 207 -29.50 -12.97 2.02
N TYR A 208 -30.55 -12.23 1.69
CA TYR A 208 -30.47 -10.96 0.95
C TYR A 208 -29.44 -10.01 1.58
N TRP A 209 -29.55 -9.74 2.89
CA TRP A 209 -28.64 -8.82 3.56
C TRP A 209 -27.20 -9.35 3.65
N VAL A 210 -27.01 -10.66 3.78
CA VAL A 210 -25.67 -11.27 3.76
C VAL A 210 -25.06 -11.13 2.37
N TYR A 211 -25.75 -11.54 1.30
CA TYR A 211 -25.21 -11.48 -0.06
C TYR A 211 -25.05 -10.06 -0.58
N LEU A 212 -25.92 -9.13 -0.18
CA LEU A 212 -25.72 -7.71 -0.44
C LEU A 212 -24.47 -7.18 0.30
N GLY A 213 -24.26 -7.63 1.54
CA GLY A 213 -23.06 -7.31 2.30
C GLY A 213 -21.79 -7.87 1.65
N ASN A 214 -21.84 -9.11 1.17
CA ASN A 214 -20.75 -9.76 0.45
C ASN A 214 -20.46 -8.98 -0.85
N PHE A 215 -21.48 -8.65 -1.64
CA PHE A 215 -21.34 -7.83 -2.84
C PHE A 215 -20.64 -6.50 -2.54
N TYR A 216 -21.13 -5.74 -1.56
CA TYR A 216 -20.50 -4.47 -1.18
C TYR A 216 -19.09 -4.64 -0.60
N SER A 217 -18.82 -5.75 0.10
CA SER A 217 -17.48 -6.07 0.58
C SER A 217 -16.52 -6.30 -0.57
N TYR A 218 -16.96 -7.02 -1.61
CA TYR A 218 -16.17 -7.25 -2.81
C TYR A 218 -15.98 -5.96 -3.61
N ASP A 219 -17.01 -5.14 -3.72
CA ASP A 219 -16.95 -3.84 -4.41
C ASP A 219 -16.14 -2.77 -3.64
N GLY A 220 -15.45 -3.14 -2.55
CA GLY A 220 -14.65 -2.23 -1.72
C GLY A 220 -15.47 -1.24 -0.88
N GLN A 221 -16.80 -1.35 -0.91
CA GLN A 221 -17.72 -0.46 -0.18
C GLN A 221 -17.94 -0.94 1.26
N THR A 222 -16.86 -0.98 2.05
CA THR A 222 -16.83 -1.53 3.43
C THR A 222 -17.92 -0.97 4.33
N SER A 223 -18.22 0.33 4.24
CA SER A 223 -19.31 0.95 5.00
C SER A 223 -20.69 0.39 4.67
N LYS A 224 -20.98 0.13 3.38
CA LYS A 224 -22.25 -0.47 2.95
C LYS A 224 -22.31 -1.95 3.32
N ALA A 225 -21.18 -2.66 3.21
CA ALA A 225 -21.07 -4.05 3.66
C ALA A 225 -21.40 -4.19 5.15
N LYS A 226 -20.77 -3.38 6.02
CA LYS A 226 -21.07 -3.32 7.46
C LYS A 226 -22.54 -3.04 7.73
N TYR A 227 -23.15 -2.10 6.99
CA TYR A 227 -24.57 -1.78 7.14
C TYR A 227 -25.46 -3.00 6.84
N ALA A 228 -25.21 -3.67 5.71
CA ALA A 228 -25.94 -4.86 5.31
C ALA A 228 -25.78 -6.00 6.32
N TYR A 229 -24.56 -6.28 6.79
CA TYR A 229 -24.35 -7.29 7.84
C TYR A 229 -25.03 -6.93 9.17
N LYS A 230 -25.01 -5.65 9.58
CA LYS A 230 -25.78 -5.20 10.77
C LYS A 230 -27.28 -5.42 10.59
N LYS A 231 -27.82 -5.26 9.38
CA LYS A 231 -29.23 -5.61 9.08
C LYS A 231 -29.45 -7.12 9.15
N ALA A 232 -28.58 -7.93 8.54
CA ALA A 232 -28.66 -9.39 8.63
C ALA A 232 -28.68 -9.92 10.07
N ILE A 233 -27.81 -9.38 10.95
CA ILE A 233 -27.75 -9.74 12.38
C ILE A 233 -29.08 -9.44 13.10
N ARG A 234 -29.74 -8.33 12.74
CA ARG A 234 -31.05 -7.95 13.32
C ARG A 234 -32.18 -8.84 12.82
N THR A 235 -32.15 -9.22 11.54
CA THR A 235 -33.18 -10.05 10.90
C THR A 235 -33.16 -11.49 11.39
N TYR A 236 -31.99 -12.13 11.42
CA TYR A 236 -31.89 -13.54 11.78
C TYR A 236 -30.74 -13.79 12.75
N LYS A 237 -31.08 -13.73 14.05
CA LYS A 237 -30.10 -13.83 15.13
C LYS A 237 -29.41 -15.20 15.23
N LYS A 238 -29.88 -16.25 14.55
CA LYS A 238 -29.34 -17.61 14.72
C LYS A 238 -28.07 -17.90 13.92
N SER A 239 -27.77 -17.14 12.85
CA SER A 239 -26.60 -17.39 12.01
C SER A 239 -25.35 -16.63 12.47
N SER A 240 -24.20 -17.30 12.50
CA SER A 240 -22.89 -16.72 12.80
C SER A 240 -22.33 -15.89 11.63
N VAL A 241 -22.72 -16.21 10.38
CA VAL A 241 -22.13 -15.68 9.14
C VAL A 241 -22.14 -14.15 9.09
N ALA A 242 -23.24 -13.51 9.45
CA ALA A 242 -23.31 -12.04 9.41
C ALA A 242 -22.44 -11.37 10.49
N VAL A 243 -22.30 -12.01 11.66
CA VAL A 243 -21.42 -11.51 12.74
C VAL A 243 -19.96 -11.68 12.35
N THR A 244 -19.60 -12.82 11.75
CA THR A 244 -18.23 -13.09 11.30
C THR A 244 -17.86 -12.16 10.16
N ASN A 245 -18.72 -11.97 9.16
CA ASN A 245 -18.43 -11.07 8.04
C ASN A 245 -18.33 -9.61 8.51
N LEU A 246 -19.16 -9.18 9.47
CA LEU A 246 -19.01 -7.86 10.10
C LEU A 246 -17.68 -7.72 10.85
N ALA A 247 -17.22 -8.76 11.54
CA ALA A 247 -15.92 -8.75 12.20
C ALA A 247 -14.78 -8.63 11.18
N LEU A 248 -14.85 -9.34 10.06
CA LEU A 248 -13.89 -9.20 8.96
C LEU A 248 -13.85 -7.77 8.39
N MET A 249 -15.00 -7.09 8.29
CA MET A 249 -15.03 -5.69 7.85
C MET A 249 -14.29 -4.76 8.83
N TYR A 250 -14.36 -5.03 10.13
CA TYR A 250 -13.54 -4.28 11.10
C TYR A 250 -12.05 -4.58 10.94
N CYS A 251 -11.67 -5.82 10.63
CA CYS A 251 -10.27 -6.13 10.31
C CYS A 251 -9.78 -5.38 9.06
N LEU A 252 -10.60 -5.30 8.01
CA LEU A 252 -10.28 -4.55 6.78
C LEU A 252 -10.11 -3.04 7.02
N GLU A 253 -10.77 -2.48 8.03
CA GLU A 253 -10.61 -1.06 8.42
C GLU A 253 -9.47 -0.85 9.43
N SER A 254 -8.60 -1.84 9.61
CA SER A 254 -7.53 -1.81 10.62
C SER A 254 -8.06 -1.57 12.05
N GLU A 255 -9.27 -2.08 12.35
CA GLU A 255 -9.88 -2.07 13.68
C GLU A 255 -10.02 -3.48 14.28
N PRO A 256 -8.96 -4.32 14.31
CA PRO A 256 -9.08 -5.73 14.70
C PRO A 256 -9.53 -5.94 16.15
N HIS A 257 -9.23 -4.99 17.05
CA HIS A 257 -9.74 -5.01 18.43
C HIS A 257 -11.26 -4.97 18.48
N LYS A 258 -11.92 -4.16 17.64
CA LYS A 258 -13.39 -4.13 17.56
C LYS A 258 -13.96 -5.43 17.00
N ALA A 259 -13.26 -6.06 16.06
CA ALA A 259 -13.62 -7.38 15.54
C ALA A 259 -13.62 -8.44 16.67
N ILE A 260 -12.57 -8.48 17.49
CA ILE A 260 -12.45 -9.41 18.62
C ILE A 260 -13.53 -9.14 19.67
N THR A 261 -13.77 -7.88 20.04
CA THR A 261 -14.83 -7.52 20.99
C THR A 261 -16.20 -7.97 20.48
N LEU A 262 -16.48 -7.77 19.19
CA LEU A 262 -17.71 -8.24 18.57
C LEU A 262 -17.82 -9.77 18.62
N LEU A 263 -16.79 -10.50 18.22
CA LEU A 263 -16.81 -11.97 18.20
C LEU A 263 -17.00 -12.53 19.61
N LYS A 264 -16.24 -12.05 20.61
CA LYS A 264 -16.36 -12.47 22.01
C LYS A 264 -17.76 -12.27 22.58
N LYS A 265 -18.45 -11.18 22.21
CA LYS A 265 -19.85 -10.94 22.61
C LYS A 265 -20.79 -12.07 22.19
N TYR A 266 -20.48 -12.77 21.10
CA TYR A 266 -21.31 -13.86 20.56
C TYR A 266 -20.69 -15.25 20.74
N GLU A 267 -19.59 -15.36 21.50
CA GLU A 267 -18.82 -16.60 21.64
C GLU A 267 -19.67 -17.79 22.09
N GLN A 268 -20.42 -17.64 23.20
CA GLN A 268 -21.23 -18.74 23.73
C GLN A 268 -22.24 -19.28 22.72
N LYS A 269 -22.70 -18.41 21.81
CA LYS A 269 -23.67 -18.74 20.79
C LYS A 269 -23.05 -19.41 19.56
N TYR A 270 -21.85 -18.99 19.17
CA TYR A 270 -21.25 -19.38 17.89
C TYR A 270 -19.94 -20.18 18.01
N LYS A 271 -19.50 -20.58 19.21
CA LYS A 271 -18.30 -21.42 19.41
C LYS A 271 -18.36 -22.79 18.71
N LYS A 272 -19.53 -23.23 18.24
CA LYS A 272 -19.69 -24.44 17.40
C LYS A 272 -19.65 -24.16 15.89
N SER A 273 -19.43 -22.91 15.48
CA SER A 273 -19.36 -22.49 14.08
C SER A 273 -17.90 -22.41 13.63
N MET A 274 -17.57 -23.07 12.52
CA MET A 274 -16.25 -22.94 11.89
C MET A 274 -15.94 -21.47 11.54
N HIS A 275 -16.90 -20.75 10.91
CA HIS A 275 -16.72 -19.34 10.55
C HIS A 275 -16.37 -18.42 11.72
N TYR A 276 -16.86 -18.72 12.93
CA TYR A 276 -16.55 -17.93 14.13
C TYR A 276 -15.07 -18.02 14.46
N TRP A 277 -14.56 -19.24 14.51
CA TRP A 277 -13.16 -19.51 14.80
C TRP A 277 -12.24 -19.00 13.70
N THR A 278 -12.62 -19.14 12.43
CA THR A 278 -11.85 -18.57 11.30
C THR A 278 -11.76 -17.06 11.39
N ALA A 279 -12.88 -16.36 11.62
CA ALA A 279 -12.89 -14.90 11.75
C ALA A 279 -12.12 -14.42 12.99
N LEU A 280 -12.17 -15.16 14.09
CA LEU A 280 -11.41 -14.85 15.29
C LEU A 280 -9.90 -15.02 15.06
N GLY A 281 -9.49 -16.08 14.36
CA GLY A 281 -8.10 -16.28 13.96
C GLY A 281 -7.59 -15.16 13.05
N GLN A 282 -8.39 -14.76 12.06
CA GLN A 282 -8.06 -13.64 11.17
C GLN A 282 -7.95 -12.31 11.93
N ALA A 283 -8.86 -12.04 12.87
CA ALA A 283 -8.78 -10.83 13.69
C ALA A 283 -7.51 -10.78 14.56
N TYR A 284 -7.07 -11.91 15.11
CA TYR A 284 -5.79 -11.97 15.83
C TYR A 284 -4.59 -11.81 14.90
N MET A 285 -4.61 -12.39 13.69
CA MET A 285 -3.57 -12.18 12.68
C MET A 285 -3.47 -10.71 12.23
N SER A 286 -4.60 -10.02 12.12
CA SER A 286 -4.62 -8.60 11.76
C SER A 286 -3.95 -7.70 12.82
N ILE A 287 -3.98 -8.06 14.11
CA ILE A 287 -3.23 -7.32 15.14
C ILE A 287 -1.72 -7.45 14.91
N TRP A 288 -1.25 -8.67 14.64
CA TRP A 288 0.17 -8.92 14.37
C TRP A 288 0.71 -8.09 13.19
N GLY A 289 -0.11 -7.88 12.15
CA GLY A 289 0.26 -7.02 11.02
C GLY A 289 0.35 -5.51 11.33
N HIS A 290 -0.13 -5.05 12.50
CA HIS A 290 -0.23 -3.63 12.85
C HIS A 290 0.56 -3.23 14.10
N GLU A 291 0.83 -4.18 15.03
CA GLU A 291 1.50 -3.91 16.29
C GLU A 291 2.80 -4.72 16.40
N THR A 292 3.89 -4.08 16.82
CA THR A 292 5.24 -4.67 16.94
C THR A 292 5.38 -5.75 18.02
N ALA A 293 4.30 -6.19 18.67
CA ALA A 293 4.38 -7.23 19.70
C ALA A 293 3.12 -8.11 19.80
N LYS A 294 3.28 -9.42 19.55
CA LYS A 294 3.41 -10.49 20.58
C LYS A 294 3.09 -11.83 19.93
N VAL A 295 4.03 -12.77 20.01
CA VAL A 295 3.88 -14.21 19.67
C VAL A 295 2.52 -14.76 20.14
N GLN A 296 2.05 -14.29 21.30
CA GLN A 296 0.73 -14.59 21.89
C GLN A 296 -0.47 -14.41 20.93
N TYR A 297 -0.49 -13.39 20.07
CA TYR A 297 -1.63 -13.19 19.16
C TYR A 297 -1.62 -14.21 18.01
N ILE A 298 -0.44 -14.56 17.50
CA ILE A 298 -0.35 -15.61 16.48
C ILE A 298 -0.69 -16.97 17.10
N GLU A 299 -0.23 -17.29 18.31
CA GLU A 299 -0.63 -18.52 19.03
C GLU A 299 -2.16 -18.60 19.20
N ARG A 300 -2.81 -17.49 19.55
CA ARG A 300 -4.28 -17.41 19.62
C ARG A 300 -4.93 -17.59 18.26
N ALA A 301 -4.35 -17.06 17.20
CA ALA A 301 -4.83 -17.29 15.83
C ALA A 301 -4.73 -18.76 15.44
N GLN A 302 -3.58 -19.40 15.68
CA GLN A 302 -3.35 -20.81 15.43
C GLN A 302 -4.34 -21.68 16.21
N SER A 303 -4.57 -21.40 17.50
CA SER A 303 -5.57 -22.09 18.32
C SER A 303 -6.97 -21.95 17.72
N ALA A 304 -7.35 -20.75 17.28
CA ALA A 304 -8.63 -20.52 16.63
C ALA A 304 -8.75 -21.31 15.32
N TYR A 305 -7.74 -21.31 14.45
CA TYR A 305 -7.77 -22.10 13.21
C TYR A 305 -7.81 -23.62 13.48
N LYS A 306 -7.10 -24.11 14.50
CA LYS A 306 -7.19 -25.53 14.93
C LYS A 306 -8.63 -25.86 15.38
N ASN A 307 -9.28 -25.00 16.16
CA ASN A 307 -10.69 -25.18 16.54
C ASN A 307 -11.64 -25.18 15.31
N ALA A 308 -11.39 -24.31 14.33
CA ALA A 308 -12.14 -24.29 13.07
C ALA A 308 -11.99 -25.63 12.30
N LEU A 309 -10.76 -26.16 12.22
CA LEU A 309 -10.48 -27.45 11.58
C LEU A 309 -11.00 -28.65 12.37
N CYS A 310 -11.11 -28.57 13.70
CA CYS A 310 -11.80 -29.59 14.49
C CYS A 310 -13.29 -29.70 14.11
N ILE A 311 -13.93 -28.59 13.73
CA ILE A 311 -15.33 -28.56 13.29
C ILE A 311 -15.47 -29.02 11.84
N LYS A 312 -14.59 -28.55 10.95
CA LYS A 312 -14.57 -28.92 9.53
C LYS A 312 -13.14 -29.26 9.06
N PRO A 313 -12.70 -30.52 9.20
CA PRO A 313 -11.33 -30.92 8.89
C PRO A 313 -10.94 -30.87 7.41
N SER A 314 -11.89 -30.63 6.50
CA SER A 314 -11.70 -30.60 5.05
C SER A 314 -11.64 -29.17 4.47
N ASP A 315 -11.63 -28.14 5.31
CA ASP A 315 -11.64 -26.75 4.84
C ASP A 315 -10.22 -26.26 4.51
N SER A 316 -9.90 -26.16 3.21
CA SER A 316 -8.58 -25.77 2.72
C SER A 316 -8.21 -24.32 3.05
N ASN A 317 -9.18 -23.40 3.07
CA ASN A 317 -8.94 -22.00 3.44
C ASN A 317 -8.48 -21.86 4.89
N VAL A 318 -9.09 -22.62 5.81
CA VAL A 318 -8.68 -22.63 7.21
C VAL A 318 -7.30 -23.30 7.37
N ALA A 319 -7.04 -24.38 6.64
CA ALA A 319 -5.74 -25.04 6.63
C ALA A 319 -4.62 -24.11 6.09
N PHE A 320 -4.90 -23.35 5.03
CA PHE A 320 -4.02 -22.31 4.49
C PHE A 320 -3.71 -21.25 5.55
N ASN A 321 -4.75 -20.68 6.19
CA ASN A 321 -4.56 -19.65 7.21
C ASN A 321 -3.74 -20.16 8.41
N LEU A 322 -3.95 -21.43 8.81
CA LEU A 322 -3.14 -22.06 9.84
C LEU A 322 -1.68 -22.22 9.40
N LEU A 323 -1.43 -22.72 8.20
CA LEU A 323 -0.09 -22.93 7.67
C LEU A 323 0.69 -21.61 7.56
N ALA A 324 0.06 -20.57 7.01
CA ALA A 324 0.62 -19.23 6.92
C ALA A 324 0.94 -18.66 8.32
N SER A 325 0.06 -18.88 9.31
CA SER A 325 0.31 -18.44 10.68
C SER A 325 1.43 -19.21 11.40
N LEU A 326 1.64 -20.48 11.07
CA LEU A 326 2.72 -21.31 11.63
C LEU A 326 4.08 -20.90 11.07
N ARG A 327 4.15 -20.61 9.76
CA ARG A 327 5.37 -20.12 9.09
C ARG A 327 5.91 -18.85 9.75
N ASN A 328 5.02 -17.96 10.21
CA ASN A 328 5.40 -16.68 10.81
C ASN A 328 6.01 -16.77 12.23
N ILE A 329 5.85 -17.86 12.99
CA ILE A 329 6.45 -18.01 14.35
C ILE A 329 7.82 -18.71 14.30
N GLU A 330 8.24 -19.27 13.16
CA GLU A 330 9.36 -20.23 13.12
C GLU A 330 9.17 -21.43 14.08
N ASP A 331 7.93 -21.79 14.44
CA ASP A 331 7.61 -23.07 15.09
C ASP A 331 7.73 -24.19 14.03
N LYS A 332 8.98 -24.58 13.77
CA LYS A 332 9.36 -25.49 12.69
C LYS A 332 8.72 -26.87 12.85
N GLU A 333 8.49 -27.33 14.08
CA GLU A 333 7.94 -28.67 14.32
C GLU A 333 6.46 -28.73 13.92
N GLU A 334 5.63 -27.83 14.45
CA GLU A 334 4.21 -27.82 14.16
C GLU A 334 3.94 -27.40 12.71
N TYR A 335 4.77 -26.51 12.15
CA TYR A 335 4.74 -26.16 10.73
C TYR A 335 4.99 -27.39 9.83
N GLU A 336 6.06 -28.15 10.05
CA GLU A 336 6.39 -29.33 9.23
C GLU A 336 5.33 -30.43 9.34
N LYS A 337 4.73 -30.59 10.52
CA LYS A 337 3.59 -31.50 10.73
C LYS A 337 2.37 -31.07 9.90
N TRP A 338 1.97 -29.80 9.95
CA TRP A 338 0.84 -29.31 9.18
C TRP A 338 1.12 -29.25 7.68
N LYS A 339 2.35 -28.98 7.27
CA LYS A 339 2.82 -29.07 5.89
C LYS A 339 2.60 -30.47 5.32
N LYS A 340 2.98 -31.53 6.06
CA LYS A 340 2.69 -32.93 5.67
C LYS A 340 1.18 -33.21 5.55
N ILE A 341 0.37 -32.73 6.50
CA ILE A 341 -1.09 -32.88 6.47
C ILE A 341 -1.67 -32.19 5.22
N CYS A 342 -1.28 -30.95 4.95
CA CYS A 342 -1.78 -30.17 3.82
C CYS A 342 -1.34 -30.75 2.49
N LYS A 343 -0.11 -31.24 2.38
CA LYS A 343 0.39 -31.92 1.18
C LYS A 343 -0.41 -33.19 0.86
N LYS A 344 -0.89 -33.92 1.88
CA LYS A 344 -1.72 -35.12 1.67
C LYS A 344 -3.18 -34.78 1.33
N LYS A 345 -3.76 -33.76 1.98
CA LYS A 345 -5.22 -33.51 1.94
C LYS A 345 -5.65 -32.37 1.03
N PHE A 346 -4.78 -31.39 0.78
CA PHE A 346 -5.16 -30.10 0.18
C PHE A 346 -4.22 -29.66 -0.96
N ILE A 347 -3.34 -30.54 -1.45
CA ILE A 347 -2.37 -30.16 -2.50
C ILE A 347 -3.03 -29.78 -3.83
N SER A 348 -4.29 -30.12 -4.06
CA SER A 348 -5.03 -29.64 -5.23
C SER A 348 -5.54 -28.21 -5.10
N ASP A 349 -5.50 -27.62 -3.89
CA ASP A 349 -5.93 -26.26 -3.64
C ASP A 349 -4.83 -25.26 -4.06
N PRO A 350 -5.17 -24.24 -4.90
CA PRO A 350 -4.20 -23.26 -5.40
C PRO A 350 -3.50 -22.47 -4.29
N LEU A 351 -4.20 -22.11 -3.22
CA LEU A 351 -3.63 -21.31 -2.13
C LEU A 351 -2.62 -22.13 -1.32
N ILE A 352 -2.90 -23.43 -1.12
CA ILE A 352 -1.96 -24.33 -0.45
C ILE A 352 -0.70 -24.56 -1.29
N ARG A 353 -0.85 -24.74 -2.61
CA ARG A 353 0.33 -24.82 -3.51
C ARG A 353 1.15 -23.54 -3.46
N ASN A 354 0.49 -22.38 -3.45
CA ASN A 354 1.15 -21.09 -3.36
C ASN A 354 1.94 -20.96 -2.04
N GLU A 355 1.40 -21.38 -0.89
CA GLU A 355 2.18 -21.38 0.36
C GLU A 355 3.41 -22.29 0.30
N PHE A 356 3.29 -23.47 -0.33
CA PHE A 356 4.46 -24.33 -0.53
C PHE A 356 5.48 -23.71 -1.48
N ALA A 357 5.05 -22.97 -2.49
CA ALA A 357 5.94 -22.25 -3.38
C ALA A 357 6.69 -21.14 -2.64
N ILE A 358 6.03 -20.41 -1.73
CA ILE A 358 6.68 -19.42 -0.86
C ILE A 358 7.73 -20.08 0.03
N ASP A 359 7.44 -21.24 0.61
CA ASP A 359 8.39 -21.99 1.44
C ASP A 359 9.63 -22.44 0.66
N GLU A 360 9.45 -22.94 -0.57
CA GLU A 360 10.57 -23.28 -1.45
C GLU A 360 11.35 -22.03 -1.86
N TYR A 361 10.70 -20.89 -2.08
CA TYR A 361 11.39 -19.62 -2.33
C TYR A 361 12.22 -19.15 -1.13
N ASP A 362 11.66 -19.23 0.09
CA ASP A 362 12.37 -18.90 1.33
C ASP A 362 13.61 -19.80 1.53
N GLN A 363 13.51 -21.09 1.17
CA GLN A 363 14.66 -22.02 1.16
C GLN A 363 15.71 -21.60 0.13
N PHE A 364 15.29 -21.29 -1.10
CA PHE A 364 16.18 -20.79 -2.15
C PHE A 364 16.92 -19.52 -1.70
N CYS A 365 16.23 -18.54 -1.11
CA CYS A 365 16.89 -17.32 -0.64
C CYS A 365 17.94 -17.59 0.46
N ARG A 366 17.79 -18.67 1.24
CA ARG A 366 18.73 -19.05 2.31
C ARG A 366 19.92 -19.85 1.82
N THR A 367 19.70 -20.76 0.86
CA THR A 367 20.71 -21.74 0.41
C THR A 367 21.32 -21.41 -0.95
N LEU A 368 20.62 -20.59 -1.74
CA LEU A 368 20.89 -20.33 -3.16
C LEU A 368 20.88 -21.61 -4.02
N ASP A 369 20.23 -22.68 -3.55
CA ASP A 369 20.09 -23.94 -4.28
C ASP A 369 18.90 -23.87 -5.26
N ASN A 370 19.21 -23.90 -6.55
CA ASN A 370 18.24 -23.84 -7.65
C ASN A 370 17.19 -24.97 -7.62
N LYS A 371 17.45 -26.09 -6.94
CA LYS A 371 16.45 -27.16 -6.77
C LYS A 371 15.18 -26.68 -6.08
N HIS A 372 15.31 -25.73 -5.15
CA HIS A 372 14.15 -25.13 -4.48
C HIS A 372 13.39 -24.19 -5.43
N LEU A 373 14.13 -23.41 -6.23
CA LEU A 373 13.53 -22.56 -7.25
C LEU A 373 12.78 -23.38 -8.31
N ASP A 374 13.29 -24.53 -8.73
CA ASP A 374 12.61 -25.42 -9.69
C ASP A 374 11.29 -25.95 -9.16
N LYS A 375 11.27 -26.44 -7.91
CA LYS A 375 10.03 -26.90 -7.25
C LYS A 375 9.00 -25.79 -7.08
N MET A 376 9.44 -24.56 -6.79
CA MET A 376 8.56 -23.40 -6.74
C MET A 376 7.83 -23.23 -8.09
N GLY A 377 8.56 -23.31 -9.21
CA GLY A 377 7.99 -23.28 -10.55
C GLY A 377 6.97 -24.39 -10.80
N GLU A 378 7.31 -25.64 -10.44
CA GLU A 378 6.42 -26.80 -10.58
C GLU A 378 5.08 -26.63 -9.84
N LEU A 379 5.12 -26.04 -8.64
CA LEU A 379 3.94 -25.81 -7.83
C LEU A 379 3.01 -24.73 -8.42
N LEU A 380 3.57 -23.72 -9.07
CA LEU A 380 2.84 -22.55 -9.54
C LEU A 380 2.37 -22.65 -11.00
N ILE A 381 3.13 -23.33 -11.87
CA ILE A 381 2.92 -23.29 -13.33
C ILE A 381 1.51 -23.70 -13.76
N THR A 382 0.92 -24.69 -13.09
CA THR A 382 -0.44 -25.17 -13.40
C THR A 382 -1.49 -24.09 -13.12
N GLU A 383 -1.35 -23.35 -12.03
CA GLU A 383 -2.30 -22.29 -11.69
C GLU A 383 -2.01 -21.02 -12.49
N PHE A 384 -0.75 -20.68 -12.68
CA PHE A 384 -0.32 -19.57 -13.52
C PHE A 384 -0.95 -19.63 -14.93
N ASN A 385 -0.84 -20.79 -15.60
CA ASN A 385 -1.38 -21.00 -16.95
C ASN A 385 -2.91 -20.95 -17.03
N LYS A 386 -3.64 -21.04 -15.90
CA LYS A 386 -5.09 -20.86 -15.86
C LYS A 386 -5.48 -19.37 -15.83
N TYR A 387 -4.66 -18.53 -15.21
CA TYR A 387 -5.00 -17.13 -15.01
C TYR A 387 -4.45 -16.23 -16.09
N ILE A 388 -3.25 -16.51 -16.60
CA ILE A 388 -2.55 -15.60 -17.51
C ILE A 388 -2.11 -16.31 -18.79
N GLU A 389 -2.10 -15.56 -19.88
CA GLU A 389 -1.34 -15.84 -21.08
C GLU A 389 -0.52 -14.62 -21.47
N PHE A 390 0.39 -14.79 -22.43
CA PHE A 390 1.21 -13.71 -22.94
C PHE A 390 0.91 -13.50 -24.42
N ASP A 391 0.76 -12.23 -24.83
CA ASP A 391 0.72 -11.88 -26.24
C ASP A 391 2.09 -12.05 -26.92
N GLU A 392 2.15 -11.82 -28.23
CA GLU A 392 3.39 -11.90 -29.03
C GLU A 392 4.49 -10.94 -28.56
N LYS A 393 4.15 -9.92 -27.74
CA LYS A 393 5.05 -8.92 -27.17
C LYS A 393 5.35 -9.19 -25.70
N ASN A 394 5.03 -10.39 -25.19
CA ASN A 394 5.14 -10.80 -23.80
C ASN A 394 4.31 -9.95 -22.81
N ASN A 395 3.28 -9.26 -23.25
CA ASN A 395 2.35 -8.60 -22.33
C ASN A 395 1.41 -9.64 -21.72
N PRO A 396 1.25 -9.64 -20.38
CA PRO A 396 0.34 -10.53 -19.71
C PRO A 396 -1.13 -10.14 -19.98
N GLU A 397 -1.95 -11.13 -20.33
CA GLU A 397 -3.39 -11.02 -20.48
C GLU A 397 -4.09 -12.01 -19.55
N LEU A 398 -5.07 -11.53 -18.77
CA LEU A 398 -5.87 -12.41 -17.93
C LEU A 398 -6.89 -13.20 -18.77
N LYS A 399 -6.84 -14.53 -18.66
CA LYS A 399 -7.84 -15.44 -19.27
C LYS A 399 -9.22 -15.33 -18.64
N ILE A 400 -9.29 -14.84 -17.40
CA ILE A 400 -10.51 -14.64 -16.63
C ILE A 400 -10.55 -13.19 -16.20
N PRO A 401 -11.63 -12.43 -16.50
CA PRO A 401 -11.73 -11.02 -16.11
C PRO A 401 -11.39 -10.80 -14.63
N PRO A 402 -10.61 -9.74 -14.31
CA PRO A 402 -10.29 -9.44 -12.93
C PRO A 402 -11.56 -9.04 -12.17
N SER A 403 -11.70 -9.60 -10.98
CA SER A 403 -12.72 -9.22 -10.01
C SER A 403 -12.04 -9.06 -8.65
N PRO A 404 -12.59 -8.26 -7.73
CA PRO A 404 -12.07 -8.18 -6.36
C PRO A 404 -11.96 -9.54 -5.65
N TYR A 405 -12.67 -10.57 -6.12
CA TYR A 405 -12.68 -11.91 -5.54
C TYR A 405 -11.58 -12.83 -6.07
N ASN A 406 -11.44 -12.99 -7.38
CA ASN A 406 -10.36 -13.80 -7.92
C ASN A 406 -8.99 -13.14 -7.72
N ARG A 407 -8.93 -11.81 -7.52
CA ARG A 407 -7.70 -11.08 -7.12
C ARG A 407 -6.99 -11.70 -5.94
N GLN A 408 -7.73 -12.08 -4.89
CA GLN A 408 -7.15 -12.68 -3.68
C GLN A 408 -6.47 -14.03 -3.95
N VAL A 409 -6.79 -14.69 -5.06
CA VAL A 409 -6.23 -15.97 -5.47
C VAL A 409 -5.15 -15.79 -6.52
N TYR A 410 -5.43 -15.06 -7.61
CA TYR A 410 -4.46 -14.94 -8.70
C TYR A 410 -3.31 -13.98 -8.37
N GLN A 411 -3.53 -12.87 -7.65
CA GLN A 411 -2.46 -11.89 -7.42
C GLN A 411 -1.25 -12.52 -6.69
N PRO A 412 -1.43 -13.28 -5.59
CA PRO A 412 -0.31 -13.98 -4.95
C PRO A 412 0.38 -15.00 -5.86
N ILE A 413 -0.39 -15.74 -6.67
CA ILE A 413 0.14 -16.75 -7.59
C ILE A 413 0.97 -16.08 -8.70
N LEU A 414 0.45 -15.01 -9.30
CA LEU A 414 1.17 -14.24 -10.32
C LEU A 414 2.41 -13.56 -9.74
N ASP A 415 2.32 -12.95 -8.56
CA ASP A 415 3.43 -12.29 -7.88
C ASP A 415 4.57 -13.28 -7.58
N ASN A 416 4.23 -14.46 -7.03
CA ASN A 416 5.21 -15.50 -6.74
C ASN A 416 5.76 -16.15 -8.02
N THR A 417 4.95 -16.32 -9.07
CA THR A 417 5.46 -16.81 -10.36
C THR A 417 6.42 -15.81 -10.98
N ALA A 418 6.15 -14.51 -10.87
CA ALA A 418 7.07 -13.47 -11.30
C ALA A 418 8.38 -13.49 -10.49
N ASN A 419 8.35 -13.75 -9.17
CA ASN A 419 9.58 -13.99 -8.40
C ASN A 419 10.38 -15.18 -8.97
N TYR A 420 9.72 -16.30 -9.28
CA TYR A 420 10.35 -17.45 -9.91
C TYR A 420 11.01 -17.09 -11.25
N LEU A 421 10.26 -16.43 -12.16
CA LEU A 421 10.72 -16.02 -13.48
C LEU A 421 11.91 -15.04 -13.39
N TYR A 422 11.88 -14.12 -12.42
CA TYR A 422 12.95 -13.15 -12.21
C TYR A 422 14.30 -13.83 -11.94
N HIS A 423 14.31 -14.92 -11.18
CA HIS A 423 15.53 -15.69 -10.86
C HIS A 423 15.89 -16.75 -11.90
N LYS A 424 14.97 -17.08 -12.83
CA LYS A 424 15.22 -17.95 -13.99
C LYS A 424 15.67 -17.21 -15.25
N ASP A 425 16.10 -15.96 -15.09
CA ASP A 425 16.55 -15.06 -16.16
C ASP A 425 15.45 -14.64 -17.16
N GLU A 426 14.18 -14.86 -16.82
CA GLU A 426 13.02 -14.32 -17.53
C GLU A 426 12.55 -12.97 -16.94
N LYS A 427 13.52 -12.08 -16.66
CA LYS A 427 13.32 -10.83 -15.91
C LYS A 427 12.28 -9.91 -16.57
N GLU A 428 12.23 -9.87 -17.90
CA GLU A 428 11.26 -9.05 -18.62
C GLU A 428 9.81 -9.50 -18.36
N LYS A 429 9.53 -10.80 -18.40
CA LYS A 429 8.19 -11.33 -18.09
C LYS A 429 7.82 -11.07 -16.64
N ALA A 430 8.75 -11.24 -15.70
CA ALA A 430 8.53 -10.92 -14.29
C ALA A 430 8.14 -9.45 -14.10
N LEU A 431 8.89 -8.52 -14.71
CA LEU A 431 8.57 -7.08 -14.68
C LEU A 431 7.19 -6.79 -15.25
N ARG A 432 6.84 -7.39 -16.39
CA ARG A 432 5.53 -7.19 -17.02
C ARG A 432 4.38 -7.71 -16.15
N ILE A 433 4.54 -8.86 -15.48
CA ILE A 433 3.55 -9.38 -14.52
C ILE A 433 3.38 -8.41 -13.35
N TRP A 434 4.46 -7.93 -12.73
CA TRP A 434 4.32 -7.01 -11.60
C TRP A 434 3.72 -5.67 -12.03
N LEU A 435 4.08 -5.15 -13.20
CA LEU A 435 3.45 -3.95 -13.77
C LEU A 435 1.96 -4.15 -13.95
N TYR A 436 1.56 -5.28 -14.53
CA TYR A 436 0.15 -5.67 -14.67
C TYR A 436 -0.57 -5.67 -13.31
N LEU A 437 0.01 -6.31 -12.29
CA LEU A 437 -0.57 -6.36 -10.95
C LEU A 437 -0.78 -4.95 -10.36
N THR A 438 0.17 -4.03 -10.54
CA THR A 438 0.03 -2.64 -10.06
C THR A 438 -0.95 -1.80 -10.88
N GLN A 439 -1.17 -2.13 -12.16
CA GLN A 439 -2.18 -1.47 -13.00
C GLN A 439 -3.59 -1.95 -12.66
N ASP A 440 -3.74 -3.25 -12.39
CA ASP A 440 -4.99 -3.87 -11.94
C ASP A 440 -5.37 -3.41 -10.52
N ASP A 441 -4.38 -3.33 -9.62
CA ASP A 441 -4.52 -2.94 -8.23
C ASP A 441 -3.29 -2.18 -7.73
N ASP A 442 -3.36 -0.84 -7.79
CA ASP A 442 -2.29 0.05 -7.33
C ASP A 442 -2.09 0.03 -5.79
N THR A 443 -2.95 -0.70 -5.06
CA THR A 443 -2.79 -0.93 -3.62
C THR A 443 -2.05 -2.23 -3.31
N TYR A 444 -1.75 -3.06 -4.32
CA TYR A 444 -1.06 -4.34 -4.18
C TYR A 444 0.44 -4.16 -3.92
N LYS A 445 0.77 -3.89 -2.65
CA LYS A 445 2.12 -3.46 -2.22
C LYS A 445 3.24 -4.45 -2.55
N SER A 446 2.95 -5.75 -2.62
CA SER A 446 3.99 -6.76 -2.89
C SER A 446 4.60 -6.58 -4.29
N ALA A 447 3.77 -6.33 -5.31
CA ALA A 447 4.26 -6.04 -6.66
C ALA A 447 5.04 -4.73 -6.72
N HIS A 448 4.60 -3.67 -6.02
CA HIS A 448 5.38 -2.43 -5.89
C HIS A 448 6.74 -2.68 -5.24
N GLN A 449 6.80 -3.51 -4.20
CA GLN A 449 8.05 -3.87 -3.54
C GLN A 449 9.00 -4.63 -4.49
N ASN A 450 8.48 -5.59 -5.25
CA ASN A 450 9.28 -6.37 -6.19
C ASN A 450 9.77 -5.52 -7.37
N LEU A 451 8.92 -4.66 -7.93
CA LEU A 451 9.33 -3.68 -8.96
C LEU A 451 10.41 -2.74 -8.45
N THR A 452 10.30 -2.27 -7.21
CA THR A 452 11.32 -1.43 -6.58
C THR A 452 12.68 -2.12 -6.59
N ILE A 453 12.74 -3.39 -6.14
CA ILE A 453 13.99 -4.16 -6.09
C ILE A 453 14.53 -4.41 -7.50
N ALA A 454 13.67 -4.80 -8.44
CA ALA A 454 14.05 -5.07 -9.82
C ALA A 454 14.60 -3.81 -10.52
N TYR A 455 13.94 -2.66 -10.34
CA TYR A 455 14.42 -1.39 -10.89
C TYR A 455 15.71 -0.90 -10.23
N ILE A 456 15.89 -1.12 -8.92
CA ILE A 456 17.19 -0.88 -8.26
C ILE A 456 18.29 -1.71 -8.90
N ALA A 457 18.06 -3.02 -9.07
CA ALA A 457 19.05 -3.93 -9.68
C ALA A 457 19.38 -3.57 -11.14
N ALA A 458 18.41 -3.02 -11.87
CA ALA A 458 18.59 -2.47 -13.21
C ALA A 458 19.20 -1.04 -13.22
N GLY A 459 19.40 -0.43 -12.05
CA GLY A 459 19.85 0.96 -11.89
C GLY A 459 18.87 2.01 -12.42
N ASN A 460 17.59 1.67 -12.55
CA ASN A 460 16.51 2.59 -12.91
C ASN A 460 15.88 3.21 -11.66
N PHE A 461 16.64 4.10 -11.00
CA PHE A 461 16.27 4.62 -9.68
C PHE A 461 15.00 5.48 -9.68
N GLU A 462 14.70 6.17 -10.79
CA GLU A 462 13.48 6.99 -10.91
C GLU A 462 12.21 6.14 -10.91
N GLU A 463 12.17 5.04 -11.67
CA GLU A 463 11.04 4.11 -11.63
C GLU A 463 10.96 3.42 -10.25
N ALA A 464 12.09 3.00 -9.68
CA ALA A 464 12.11 2.45 -8.33
C ALA A 464 11.48 3.39 -7.29
N LEU A 465 11.74 4.71 -7.38
CA LEU A 465 11.18 5.71 -6.47
C LEU A 465 9.66 5.83 -6.57
N LYS A 466 9.07 5.63 -7.76
CA LYS A 466 7.61 5.66 -7.93
C LYS A 466 6.96 4.50 -7.20
N HIS A 467 7.58 3.31 -7.23
CA HIS A 467 7.01 2.11 -6.62
C HIS A 467 7.29 2.02 -5.11
N ILE A 468 8.46 2.43 -4.63
CA ILE A 468 8.80 2.30 -3.19
C ILE A 468 7.84 3.08 -2.29
N LYS A 469 7.38 4.26 -2.75
CA LYS A 469 6.40 5.09 -2.04
C LYS A 469 5.07 4.34 -1.85
N LYS A 470 4.64 3.58 -2.85
CA LYS A 470 3.42 2.76 -2.84
C LYS A 470 3.59 1.45 -2.07
N ALA A 471 4.83 0.96 -1.93
CA ALA A 471 5.14 -0.21 -1.11
C ALA A 471 5.09 0.06 0.41
N LYS A 472 4.89 1.31 0.86
CA LYS A 472 4.87 1.68 2.28
C LYS A 472 3.87 0.83 3.09
N GLY A 473 4.38 0.17 4.14
CA GLY A 473 3.60 -0.74 4.99
C GLY A 473 3.55 -2.18 4.49
N HIS A 474 4.29 -2.54 3.45
CA HIS A 474 4.64 -3.93 3.14
C HIS A 474 5.67 -4.46 4.15
N PRO A 475 5.66 -5.75 4.57
CA PRO A 475 6.62 -6.27 5.55
C PRO A 475 8.10 -6.16 5.15
N ARG A 476 8.39 -6.24 3.84
CA ARG A 476 9.75 -6.04 3.29
C ARG A 476 10.11 -4.57 3.03
N PHE A 477 9.20 -3.62 3.29
CA PHE A 477 9.51 -2.19 3.13
C PHE A 477 10.53 -1.77 4.20
N SER A 478 11.59 -1.09 3.77
CA SER A 478 12.65 -0.63 4.65
C SER A 478 12.90 0.86 4.43
N LEU A 479 12.85 1.64 5.52
CA LEU A 479 13.23 3.06 5.48
C LEU A 479 14.68 3.24 5.05
N GLN A 480 15.56 2.28 5.39
CA GLN A 480 16.96 2.28 4.93
C GLN A 480 17.05 2.16 3.40
N VAL A 481 16.34 1.19 2.82
CA VAL A 481 16.30 1.01 1.35
C VAL A 481 15.72 2.25 0.69
N TYR A 482 14.70 2.85 1.30
CA TYR A 482 14.07 4.04 0.77
C TYR A 482 14.98 5.28 0.78
N GLY A 483 15.62 5.56 1.92
CA GLY A 483 16.60 6.63 2.02
C GLY A 483 17.79 6.42 1.08
N GLY A 484 18.29 5.18 0.99
CA GLY A 484 19.38 4.82 0.07
C GLY A 484 19.01 5.04 -1.39
N LEU A 485 17.79 4.67 -1.80
CA LEU A 485 17.30 4.90 -3.16
C LEU A 485 17.19 6.40 -3.51
N LEU A 486 16.76 7.24 -2.57
CA LEU A 486 16.74 8.70 -2.75
C LEU A 486 18.16 9.26 -2.98
N ILE A 487 19.14 8.78 -2.20
CA ILE A 487 20.55 9.12 -2.38
C ILE A 487 21.07 8.65 -3.75
N ASN A 488 20.81 7.40 -4.13
CA ASN A 488 21.28 6.85 -5.41
C ASN A 488 20.67 7.62 -6.60
N THR A 489 19.39 8.00 -6.51
CA THR A 489 18.74 8.84 -7.52
C THR A 489 19.39 10.22 -7.61
N PHE A 490 19.74 10.82 -6.48
CA PHE A 490 20.48 12.08 -6.45
C PHE A 490 21.84 11.94 -7.16
N PHE A 491 22.62 10.90 -6.85
CA PHE A 491 23.91 10.67 -7.49
C PHE A 491 23.78 10.43 -9.00
N TYR A 492 22.77 9.66 -9.42
CA TYR A 492 22.50 9.40 -10.83
C TYR A 492 22.13 10.68 -11.63
N ASN A 493 21.55 11.67 -10.97
CA ASN A 493 21.02 12.88 -11.60
C ASN A 493 21.74 14.17 -11.20
N GLN A 494 22.97 14.10 -10.68
CA GLN A 494 23.72 15.28 -10.25
C GLN A 494 23.82 16.37 -11.32
N ASN A 495 23.85 15.99 -12.59
CA ASN A 495 23.97 16.91 -13.72
C ASN A 495 22.63 17.45 -14.26
N LYS A 496 21.47 16.97 -13.78
CA LYS A 496 20.19 17.16 -14.49
C LYS A 496 19.23 18.19 -13.89
N ASN A 497 19.28 18.54 -12.60
CA ASN A 497 18.48 19.65 -12.02
C ASN A 497 18.85 19.95 -10.54
N HIS A 498 19.34 21.14 -10.22
CA HIS A 498 19.72 21.50 -8.84
C HIS A 498 18.54 21.48 -7.84
N TYR A 499 17.35 21.91 -8.25
CA TYR A 499 16.19 22.02 -7.34
C TYR A 499 15.59 20.65 -6.98
N TRP A 500 15.55 19.74 -7.95
CA TRP A 500 15.07 18.38 -7.70
C TRP A 500 16.03 17.61 -6.79
N ASN A 501 17.33 17.80 -6.97
CA ASN A 501 18.38 17.24 -6.11
C ASN A 501 18.25 17.67 -4.64
N LEU A 502 17.92 18.94 -4.38
CA LEU A 502 17.64 19.42 -3.02
C LEU A 502 16.42 18.73 -2.38
N THR A 503 15.39 18.45 -3.17
CA THR A 503 14.17 17.76 -2.70
C THR A 503 14.49 16.33 -2.30
N LEU A 504 15.22 15.59 -3.15
CA LEU A 504 15.64 14.21 -2.88
C LEU A 504 16.47 14.11 -1.59
N LEU A 505 17.47 14.98 -1.42
CA LEU A 505 18.34 14.98 -0.24
C LEU A 505 17.59 15.39 1.04
N THR A 506 16.64 16.31 0.94
CA THR A 506 15.81 16.71 2.10
C THR A 506 14.90 15.57 2.53
N GLU A 507 14.26 14.89 1.57
CA GLU A 507 13.43 13.72 1.83
C GLU A 507 14.27 12.56 2.40
N ALA A 508 15.45 12.28 1.84
CA ALA A 508 16.35 11.25 2.32
C ALA A 508 16.77 11.48 3.78
N LYS A 509 17.15 12.72 4.11
CA LYS A 509 17.50 13.13 5.48
C LYS A 509 16.36 12.83 6.46
N GLU A 510 15.11 13.17 6.11
CA GLU A 510 13.93 12.90 6.96
C GLU A 510 13.65 11.42 7.11
N VAL A 511 13.78 10.64 6.02
CA VAL A 511 13.61 9.19 6.05
C VAL A 511 14.62 8.52 6.97
N PHE A 512 15.89 8.91 6.90
CA PHE A 512 16.93 8.37 7.80
C PHE A 512 16.74 8.80 9.25
N HIS A 513 16.29 10.03 9.48
CA HIS A 513 15.94 10.52 10.81
C HIS A 513 14.83 9.68 11.45
N ASP A 514 13.76 9.42 10.69
CA ASP A 514 12.65 8.57 11.15
C ASP A 514 13.08 7.12 11.34
N ALA A 515 13.94 6.59 10.45
CA ALA A 515 14.52 5.27 10.59
C ALA A 515 15.33 5.14 11.89
N PHE A 516 16.15 6.12 12.22
CA PHE A 516 16.90 6.16 13.47
C PHE A 516 15.97 6.20 14.69
N LYS A 517 14.94 7.04 14.67
CA LYS A 517 13.95 7.11 15.76
C LYS A 517 13.26 5.78 16.04
N VAL A 518 12.93 5.03 14.98
CA VAL A 518 12.24 3.74 15.09
C VAL A 518 13.19 2.62 15.53
N THR A 519 14.41 2.59 14.99
CA THR A 519 15.31 1.44 15.13
C THR A 519 16.42 1.62 16.16
N GLY A 520 16.78 2.86 16.51
CA GLY A 520 17.99 3.18 17.26
C GLY A 520 19.29 2.88 16.51
N ASN A 521 19.24 2.50 15.23
CA ASN A 521 20.43 2.14 14.46
C ASN A 521 21.24 3.39 14.10
N LEU A 522 22.43 3.52 14.69
CA LEU A 522 23.35 4.65 14.49
C LEU A 522 23.76 4.85 13.03
N ASP A 523 23.78 3.81 12.19
CA ASP A 523 24.06 3.93 10.76
C ASP A 523 23.02 4.81 10.04
N MET A 524 21.76 4.81 10.51
CA MET A 524 20.73 5.67 9.95
C MET A 524 21.03 7.15 10.27
N ALA A 525 21.48 7.44 11.49
CA ALA A 525 21.89 8.79 11.86
C ALA A 525 23.17 9.25 11.11
N ILE A 526 24.08 8.32 10.78
CA ILE A 526 25.22 8.60 9.89
C ILE A 526 24.78 8.93 8.47
N ASN A 527 23.80 8.20 7.92
CA ASN A 527 23.23 8.52 6.61
C ASN A 527 22.46 9.85 6.60
N GLU A 528 21.79 10.20 7.71
CA GLU A 528 21.21 11.53 7.92
C GLU A 528 22.30 12.62 7.85
N ALA A 529 23.42 12.43 8.58
CA ALA A 529 24.55 13.37 8.54
C ALA A 529 25.18 13.49 7.15
N ALA A 530 25.25 12.39 6.39
CA ALA A 530 25.71 12.40 5.00
C ALA A 530 24.79 13.27 4.12
N CYS A 531 23.47 13.16 4.28
CA CYS A 531 22.52 14.04 3.58
C CYS A 531 22.70 15.51 3.98
N MET A 532 22.91 15.80 5.26
CA MET A 532 23.20 17.16 5.73
C MET A 532 24.46 17.75 5.09
N LEU A 533 25.52 16.96 4.97
CA LEU A 533 26.74 17.37 4.29
C LEU A 533 26.49 17.70 2.82
N LEU A 534 25.74 16.84 2.10
CA LEU A 534 25.36 17.07 0.69
C LEU A 534 24.46 18.31 0.52
N LEU A 535 23.66 18.65 1.54
CA LEU A 535 22.88 19.88 1.60
C LEU A 535 23.69 21.13 2.02
N GLY A 536 25.01 21.01 2.21
CA GLY A 536 25.89 22.10 2.66
C GLY A 536 25.80 22.43 4.15
N LYS A 537 25.09 21.63 4.95
CA LYS A 537 24.90 21.84 6.40
C LYS A 537 26.01 21.17 7.20
N ARG A 538 27.25 21.57 6.94
CA ARG A 538 28.47 20.93 7.49
C ARG A 538 28.49 20.88 9.02
N GLU A 539 28.21 21.99 9.69
CA GLU A 539 28.23 22.06 11.16
C GLU A 539 27.17 21.16 11.79
N ALA A 540 25.96 21.11 11.20
CA ALA A 540 24.91 20.22 11.66
C ALA A 540 25.29 18.75 11.49
N ALA A 541 25.89 18.39 10.35
CA ALA A 541 26.40 17.04 10.11
C ALA A 541 27.49 16.67 11.13
N LEU A 542 28.42 17.58 11.41
CA LEU A 542 29.51 17.36 12.37
C LEU A 542 28.97 17.19 13.80
N MET A 543 28.04 18.04 14.24
CA MET A 543 27.39 17.92 15.55
C MET A 543 26.69 16.56 15.72
N LEU A 544 25.95 16.11 14.69
CA LEU A 544 25.26 14.83 14.72
C LEU A 544 26.26 13.66 14.82
N VAL A 545 27.33 13.68 14.01
CA VAL A 545 28.37 12.65 14.05
C VAL A 545 29.11 12.65 15.39
N SER A 546 29.41 13.80 15.96
CA SER A 546 30.04 13.90 17.29
C SER A 546 29.16 13.27 18.37
N LYS A 547 27.86 13.55 18.35
CA LYS A 547 26.90 12.92 19.28
C LYS A 547 26.86 11.40 19.13
N ILE A 548 26.93 10.87 17.91
CA ILE A 548 27.00 9.43 17.66
C ILE A 548 28.31 8.85 18.22
N LYS A 549 29.44 9.55 18.07
CA LYS A 549 30.73 9.14 18.64
C LYS A 549 30.74 9.18 20.16
N GLU A 550 30.07 10.15 20.79
CA GLU A 550 29.90 10.18 22.25
C GLU A 550 29.10 8.96 22.72
N GLN A 551 28.07 8.56 21.98
CA GLN A 551 27.28 7.37 22.27
C GLN A 551 28.06 6.07 22.03
N ASN A 552 28.85 6.01 20.96
CA ASN A 552 29.69 4.86 20.62
C ASN A 552 31.02 5.31 19.98
N PRO A 553 32.09 5.44 20.78
CA PRO A 553 33.41 5.85 20.29
C PRO A 553 34.06 4.85 19.32
N LEU A 554 33.61 3.58 19.34
CA LEU A 554 34.07 2.51 18.46
C LEU A 554 33.21 2.35 17.21
N HIS A 555 32.25 3.24 16.95
CA HIS A 555 31.42 3.17 15.75
C HIS A 555 32.26 3.52 14.51
N TYR A 556 32.55 2.52 13.68
CA TYR A 556 33.42 2.64 12.50
C TYR A 556 32.98 3.78 11.57
N PHE A 557 31.74 3.75 11.09
CA PHE A 557 31.24 4.75 10.14
C PHE A 557 31.15 6.15 10.74
N ALA A 558 31.04 6.29 12.06
CA ALA A 558 30.98 7.61 12.69
C ALA A 558 32.37 8.25 12.72
N ASN A 559 33.40 7.46 13.02
CA ASN A 559 34.78 7.91 12.94
C ASN A 559 35.17 8.27 11.50
N LEU A 560 34.87 7.38 10.53
CA LEU A 560 35.14 7.65 9.12
C LEU A 560 34.40 8.91 8.62
N LYS A 561 33.11 9.04 8.93
CA LYS A 561 32.31 10.21 8.51
C LYS A 561 32.81 11.51 9.15
N SER A 562 33.25 11.46 10.41
CA SER A 562 33.85 12.62 11.10
C SER A 562 35.11 13.12 10.38
N ILE A 563 35.98 12.20 9.95
CA ILE A 563 37.18 12.53 9.17
C ILE A 563 36.77 13.14 7.83
N GLN A 564 35.86 12.50 7.08
CA GLN A 564 35.37 13.00 5.79
C GLN A 564 34.79 14.43 5.89
N ILE A 565 33.98 14.70 6.91
CA ILE A 565 33.38 16.03 7.12
C ILE A 565 34.47 17.06 7.45
N ARG A 566 35.48 16.72 8.25
CA ARG A 566 36.56 17.65 8.63
C ARG A 566 37.58 17.88 7.51
N SER A 567 37.88 16.87 6.70
CA SER A 567 38.84 16.96 5.58
C SER A 567 38.28 17.63 4.32
N TRP A 568 36.96 17.83 4.25
CA TRP A 568 36.30 18.44 3.10
C TRP A 568 36.79 19.89 2.86
N ARG A 569 37.35 20.13 1.67
CA ARG A 569 37.90 21.43 1.20
C ARG A 569 38.94 22.05 2.15
N LYS A 570 39.75 21.22 2.80
CA LYS A 570 40.94 21.68 3.53
C LYS A 570 42.15 21.65 2.61
N ASN A 571 43.02 22.65 2.76
CA ASN A 571 44.27 22.76 2.01
C ASN A 571 45.36 21.85 2.59
N ASP A 572 45.38 21.68 3.92
CA ASP A 572 46.25 20.71 4.59
C ASP A 572 45.41 19.49 4.97
N ILE A 573 45.82 18.34 4.45
CA ILE A 573 45.09 17.09 4.56
C ILE A 573 45.85 16.04 5.37
N THR A 574 47.13 16.31 5.67
CA THR A 574 48.04 15.39 6.36
C THR A 574 47.50 14.92 7.71
N PRO A 575 46.87 15.76 8.56
CA PRO A 575 46.28 15.29 9.81
C PRO A 575 45.19 14.22 9.59
N TYR A 576 44.44 14.32 8.49
CA TYR A 576 43.35 13.38 8.19
C TYR A 576 43.85 12.07 7.60
N ILE A 577 44.96 12.09 6.86
CA ILE A 577 45.67 10.88 6.41
C ILE A 577 46.07 10.06 7.64
N ASN A 578 46.77 10.67 8.61
CA ASN A 578 47.17 10.01 9.85
C ASN A 578 45.98 9.44 10.64
N GLU A 579 44.87 10.18 10.71
CA GLU A 579 43.65 9.69 11.37
C GLU A 579 43.01 8.49 10.64
N ILE A 580 43.06 8.43 9.31
CA ILE A 580 42.58 7.27 8.54
C ILE A 580 43.51 6.08 8.71
N GLU A 581 44.83 6.28 8.76
CA GLU A 581 45.80 5.22 9.03
C GLU A 581 45.55 4.61 10.42
N GLN A 582 45.38 5.44 11.46
CA GLN A 582 44.99 4.97 12.79
C GLN A 582 43.64 4.23 12.78
N LEU A 583 42.69 4.69 11.96
CA LEU A 583 41.42 3.99 11.78
C LEU A 583 41.62 2.62 11.11
N SER A 584 42.60 2.50 10.21
CA SER A 584 42.96 1.26 9.52
C SER A 584 43.57 0.23 10.45
N GLU A 585 44.40 0.67 11.41
CA GLU A 585 44.94 -0.18 12.47
C GLU A 585 43.82 -0.71 13.37
N LYS A 586 42.86 0.14 13.71
CA LYS A 586 41.76 -0.18 14.61
C LYS A 586 40.68 -1.06 13.98
N PHE A 587 40.43 -0.92 12.69
CA PHE A 587 39.40 -1.64 11.93
C PHE A 587 40.02 -2.35 10.74
N SER A 588 40.93 -3.29 11.01
CA SER A 588 41.73 -3.99 9.99
C SER A 588 40.91 -4.73 8.95
N ASP A 589 39.69 -5.16 9.27
CA ASP A 589 38.81 -5.91 8.37
C ASP A 589 37.91 -5.01 7.51
N GLU A 590 37.85 -3.71 7.82
CA GLU A 590 37.11 -2.75 7.01
C GLU A 590 37.96 -2.20 5.86
N TYR A 591 37.31 -1.78 4.77
CA TYR A 591 37.98 -1.37 3.53
C TYR A 591 37.60 0.04 3.08
N GLU A 592 36.42 0.55 3.45
CA GLU A 592 35.96 1.86 2.94
C GLU A 592 36.90 3.01 3.31
N HIS A 593 37.51 2.99 4.49
CA HIS A 593 38.46 4.03 4.90
C HIS A 593 39.73 4.03 4.04
N ILE A 594 40.13 2.88 3.48
CA ILE A 594 41.29 2.78 2.59
C ILE A 594 40.96 3.35 1.20
N PHE A 595 39.73 3.14 0.71
CA PHE A 595 39.25 3.86 -0.47
C PHE A 595 39.26 5.38 -0.24
N GLN A 596 38.91 5.84 0.96
CA GLN A 596 39.00 7.27 1.30
C GLN A 596 40.44 7.76 1.40
N LEU A 597 41.35 6.96 1.93
CA LEU A 597 42.79 7.24 1.95
C LEU A 597 43.32 7.43 0.53
N ALA A 598 42.95 6.54 -0.40
CA ALA A 598 43.34 6.63 -1.79
C ALA A 598 42.85 7.94 -2.46
N VAL A 599 41.61 8.33 -2.19
CA VAL A 599 41.04 9.61 -2.68
C VAL A 599 41.77 10.83 -2.10
N LEU A 600 42.24 10.75 -0.85
CA LEU A 600 43.03 11.82 -0.24
C LEU A 600 44.41 11.93 -0.89
N TYR A 601 45.11 10.81 -1.10
CA TYR A 601 46.40 10.81 -1.81
C TYR A 601 46.28 11.32 -3.26
N ASP A 602 45.25 10.90 -3.99
CA ASP A 602 44.97 11.38 -5.35
C ASP A 602 44.81 12.92 -5.36
N ARG A 603 44.13 13.47 -4.35
CA ARG A 603 43.96 14.93 -4.21
C ARG A 603 45.27 15.68 -4.02
N GLU A 604 46.24 15.11 -3.33
CA GLU A 604 47.60 15.68 -3.18
C GLU A 604 48.52 15.36 -4.36
N SER A 605 47.99 14.73 -5.41
CA SER A 605 48.77 14.25 -6.55
C SER A 605 49.83 13.21 -6.18
N GLU A 606 49.63 12.49 -5.06
CA GLU A 606 50.44 11.35 -4.62
C GLU A 606 49.96 10.07 -5.30
N ILE A 607 50.17 9.99 -6.62
CA ILE A 607 49.58 8.95 -7.49
C ILE A 607 50.00 7.53 -7.09
N ASP A 608 51.25 7.33 -6.67
CA ASP A 608 51.76 6.02 -6.27
C ASP A 608 51.11 5.54 -4.97
N GLN A 609 50.98 6.42 -3.97
CA GLN A 609 50.31 6.12 -2.71
C GLN A 609 48.81 5.84 -2.94
N ALA A 610 48.14 6.64 -3.77
CA ALA A 610 46.74 6.43 -4.14
C ALA A 610 46.54 5.08 -4.82
N SER A 611 47.41 4.74 -5.77
CA SER A 611 47.44 3.46 -6.50
C SER A 611 47.59 2.27 -5.55
N THR A 612 48.53 2.34 -4.59
CA THR A 612 48.72 1.29 -3.58
C THR A 612 47.51 1.17 -2.65
N ALA A 613 46.96 2.30 -2.18
CA ALA A 613 45.80 2.30 -1.30
C ALA A 613 44.56 1.68 -1.99
N TYR A 614 44.30 2.00 -3.25
CA TYR A 614 43.21 1.37 -4.01
C TYR A 614 43.37 -0.15 -4.14
N GLU A 615 44.58 -0.64 -4.43
CA GLU A 615 44.85 -2.08 -4.50
C GLU A 615 44.58 -2.78 -3.16
N VAL A 616 45.09 -2.22 -2.07
CA VAL A 616 44.89 -2.77 -0.73
C VAL A 616 43.40 -2.79 -0.38
N ALA A 617 42.67 -1.73 -0.73
CA ALA A 617 41.23 -1.63 -0.48
C ALA A 617 40.44 -2.70 -1.25
N ILE A 618 40.76 -2.90 -2.54
CA ILE A 618 40.15 -3.91 -3.40
C ILE A 618 40.46 -5.32 -2.89
N ASP A 619 41.71 -5.60 -2.52
CA ASP A 619 42.11 -6.91 -2.00
C ASP A 619 41.41 -7.24 -0.67
N LYS A 620 41.21 -6.26 0.20
CA LYS A 620 40.40 -6.44 1.41
C LYS A 620 38.93 -6.68 1.07
N LEU A 621 38.35 -5.88 0.16
CA LEU A 621 36.96 -6.05 -0.26
C LEU A 621 36.71 -7.46 -0.82
N LEU A 622 37.62 -7.98 -1.63
CA LEU A 622 37.50 -9.31 -2.26
C LEU A 622 37.54 -10.47 -1.26
N LYS A 623 38.15 -10.30 -0.08
CA LYS A 623 38.08 -11.30 1.01
C LYS A 623 36.66 -11.47 1.57
N HIS A 624 35.77 -10.51 1.30
CA HIS A 624 34.38 -10.52 1.74
C HIS A 624 33.42 -10.61 0.55
N ALA A 625 33.38 -11.77 -0.12
CA ALA A 625 32.56 -11.99 -1.32
C ALA A 625 31.09 -11.52 -1.20
N LYS A 626 30.46 -11.65 -0.01
CA LYS A 626 29.10 -11.13 0.21
C LYS A 626 28.99 -9.61 0.13
N ARG A 627 30.04 -8.88 0.52
CA ARG A 627 30.07 -7.41 0.48
C ARG A 627 30.29 -6.87 -0.94
N MET A 628 30.88 -7.66 -1.83
CA MET A 628 31.00 -7.31 -3.24
C MET A 628 29.66 -7.22 -3.97
N GLU A 629 28.64 -7.93 -3.49
CA GLU A 629 27.29 -7.84 -4.03
C GLU A 629 26.57 -6.55 -3.64
N ASP A 630 27.16 -5.72 -2.75
CA ASP A 630 26.67 -4.39 -2.44
C ASP A 630 26.99 -3.41 -3.58
N MET A 631 25.98 -2.70 -4.09
CA MET A 631 26.16 -1.65 -5.10
C MET A 631 27.22 -0.63 -4.69
N ARG A 632 27.33 -0.29 -3.39
CA ARG A 632 28.34 0.65 -2.90
C ARG A 632 29.76 0.13 -3.09
N ALA A 633 29.99 -1.16 -2.85
CA ALA A 633 31.28 -1.79 -3.07
C ALA A 633 31.63 -1.80 -4.56
N GLN A 634 30.65 -2.08 -5.42
CA GLN A 634 30.82 -2.06 -6.87
C GLN A 634 31.12 -0.65 -7.40
N ASP A 635 30.46 0.39 -6.89
CA ASP A 635 30.79 1.79 -7.18
C ASP A 635 32.22 2.17 -6.78
N LEU A 636 32.70 1.68 -5.63
CA LEU A 636 34.07 1.92 -5.16
C LEU A 636 35.09 1.23 -6.08
N ILE A 637 34.77 0.04 -6.60
CA ILE A 637 35.60 -0.64 -7.61
C ILE A 637 35.66 0.21 -8.89
N LEU A 638 34.52 0.67 -9.40
CA LEU A 638 34.47 1.53 -10.59
C LEU A 638 35.26 2.84 -10.38
N GLN A 639 35.16 3.46 -9.20
CA GLN A 639 35.95 4.63 -8.85
C GLN A 639 37.46 4.37 -8.92
N ALA A 640 37.92 3.24 -8.40
CA ALA A 640 39.33 2.84 -8.48
C ALA A 640 39.76 2.55 -9.92
N THR A 641 38.91 1.88 -10.70
CA THR A 641 39.13 1.63 -12.13
C THR A 641 39.29 2.95 -12.90
N ASP A 642 38.40 3.92 -12.69
CA ASP A 642 38.47 5.25 -13.30
C ASP A 642 39.77 5.97 -12.94
N PHE A 643 40.21 5.88 -11.68
CA PHE A 643 41.50 6.44 -11.25
C PHE A 643 42.66 5.85 -12.06
N PHE A 644 42.72 4.52 -12.22
CA PHE A 644 43.78 3.87 -12.98
C PHE A 644 43.74 4.24 -14.46
N ILE A 645 42.56 4.35 -15.06
CA ILE A 645 42.41 4.76 -16.46
C ILE A 645 42.89 6.21 -16.65
N LYS A 646 42.46 7.14 -15.79
CA LYS A 646 42.84 8.57 -15.87
C LYS A 646 44.35 8.78 -15.73
N ASN A 647 45.03 7.92 -14.98
CA ASN A 647 46.47 7.97 -14.76
C ASN A 647 47.26 7.04 -15.70
N ASN A 648 46.71 6.72 -16.88
CA ASN A 648 47.36 5.91 -17.93
C ASN A 648 47.80 4.50 -17.48
N ASN A 649 47.11 3.90 -16.51
CA ASN A 649 47.38 2.57 -15.99
C ASN A 649 46.27 1.56 -16.33
N SER A 650 45.84 1.54 -17.60
CA SER A 650 44.73 0.71 -18.08
C SER A 650 44.97 -0.79 -17.86
N LEU A 651 46.22 -1.26 -17.91
CA LEU A 651 46.54 -2.67 -17.64
C LEU A 651 46.14 -3.08 -16.21
N LYS A 652 46.33 -2.18 -15.24
CA LYS A 652 45.98 -2.41 -13.84
C LYS A 652 44.46 -2.36 -13.65
N ALA A 653 43.79 -1.40 -14.29
CA ALA A 653 42.33 -1.33 -14.35
C ALA A 653 41.72 -2.66 -14.87
N VAL A 654 42.24 -3.19 -15.99
CA VAL A 654 41.82 -4.47 -16.57
C VAL A 654 42.03 -5.64 -15.60
N LYS A 655 43.17 -5.72 -14.93
CA LYS A 655 43.44 -6.79 -13.93
C LYS A 655 42.43 -6.75 -12.78
N ILE A 656 42.15 -5.56 -12.26
CA ILE A 656 41.17 -5.36 -11.18
C ILE A 656 39.78 -5.78 -11.63
N LEU A 657 39.31 -5.30 -12.78
CA LEU A 657 37.98 -5.61 -13.29
C LEU A 657 37.82 -7.12 -13.50
N LYS A 658 38.80 -7.79 -14.13
CA LYS A 658 38.76 -9.26 -14.31
C LYS A 658 38.61 -9.99 -12.98
N LYS A 659 39.41 -9.61 -11.97
CA LYS A 659 39.39 -10.20 -10.64
C LYS A 659 38.06 -9.95 -9.92
N CYS A 660 37.50 -8.76 -10.03
CA CYS A 660 36.23 -8.43 -9.37
C CYS A 660 35.04 -9.13 -10.05
N ILE A 661 34.98 -9.10 -11.38
CA ILE A 661 33.89 -9.71 -12.16
C ILE A 661 33.82 -11.23 -11.93
N SER A 662 34.97 -11.92 -11.78
CA SER A 662 34.99 -13.37 -11.53
C SER A 662 34.41 -13.77 -10.17
N GLU A 663 34.44 -12.87 -9.19
CA GLU A 663 33.95 -13.09 -7.83
C GLU A 663 32.48 -12.68 -7.65
N LEU A 664 31.93 -11.85 -8.55
CA LEU A 664 30.52 -11.44 -8.52
C LEU A 664 29.61 -12.56 -9.00
N LYS A 665 28.73 -13.07 -8.12
CA LYS A 665 27.80 -14.16 -8.46
C LYS A 665 26.57 -13.70 -9.24
N PHE A 666 26.06 -12.51 -8.95
CA PHE A 666 24.89 -11.95 -9.63
C PHE A 666 25.30 -11.07 -10.81
N VAL A 667 24.47 -11.09 -11.87
CA VAL A 667 24.58 -10.14 -12.98
C VAL A 667 23.60 -9.01 -12.73
N ASP A 668 24.13 -7.91 -12.19
CA ASP A 668 23.45 -6.63 -12.06
C ASP A 668 24.02 -5.61 -13.06
N ARG A 669 23.46 -4.39 -13.06
CA ARG A 669 23.90 -3.31 -13.95
C ARG A 669 25.39 -2.97 -13.77
N LEU A 670 25.88 -2.93 -12.53
CA LEU A 670 27.26 -2.49 -12.25
C LEU A 670 28.27 -3.54 -12.70
N LYS A 671 27.96 -4.83 -12.56
CA LYS A 671 28.73 -5.90 -13.22
C LYS A 671 28.73 -5.77 -14.74
N GLN A 672 27.60 -5.44 -15.36
CA GLN A 672 27.53 -5.20 -16.81
C GLN A 672 28.36 -3.97 -17.22
N GLU A 673 28.37 -2.92 -16.41
CA GLU A 673 29.19 -1.72 -16.62
C GLU A 673 30.68 -2.05 -16.52
N MET A 674 31.08 -2.82 -15.50
CA MET A 674 32.43 -3.36 -15.37
C MET A 674 32.82 -4.24 -16.58
N GLN A 675 31.91 -5.07 -17.09
CA GLN A 675 32.15 -5.89 -18.29
C GLN A 675 32.36 -5.03 -19.53
N LYS A 676 31.51 -4.04 -19.76
CA LYS A 676 31.66 -3.08 -20.88
C LYS A 676 32.98 -2.31 -20.79
N LEU A 677 33.35 -1.85 -19.60
CA LEU A 677 34.64 -1.19 -19.37
C LEU A 677 35.84 -2.11 -19.56
N LEU A 678 35.68 -3.41 -19.33
CA LEU A 678 36.72 -4.40 -19.57
C LEU A 678 36.89 -4.74 -21.05
N GLU A 679 35.80 -4.67 -21.83
CA GLU A 679 35.78 -4.91 -23.27
C GLU A 679 36.35 -3.74 -24.08
N ASN A 680 36.10 -2.50 -23.62
CA ASN A 680 36.68 -1.27 -24.17
C ASN A 680 38.15 -1.10 -23.79
#